data_AF-A0A164RUH6-F1
#
_entry.id   AF-A0A164RUH6-F1
#
_cell.length_a   1.000
_cell.length_b   1.000
_cell.length_c   1.000
_cell.angle_alpha   90.00
_cell.angle_beta   90.00
_cell.angle_gamma   90.00
#
_symmetry.space_group_name_H-M   'P 1'
#
loop_
_entity.id
_entity.type
_entity.pdbx_description
1 polymer ?
#
loop_
_entity_poly.entity_id
_entity_poly.type
_entity_poly.pdbx_seq_one_letter_code
_entity_poly.pdbx_strand_id
1 'polypeptide(L)'
;MSRRPPTRTFALGDRTRRVVAATIAAVLALVGAVVLVTGPQARSASAALGFCPDPGDMPNIGNLPAFTDSNVTVYTGGDYRATASAAESEGLLVVGGDAVVDAPGNFSVGAVGAGSQITPPDGAVMFAVGEGLDIAAGTSVTVGSTLPSGGAVNVGGTVTGAGSLSTAGTVPGVEAPVTEGMGPGALAEWSDFGSVIADASSTIAGWPATTGVVSGNRVVFTGTGTDDPQVFSIDATELDGVTEVEFAAIPEGAAIAINVTGDAPVDFSPNFWVGNGVNQINAFGPQFGNWASRILWNFESTPELALGRADQFLGTILAPAADATITTSTNGRVLVGGNLTFGDPSVTGGLEMHNYPWIGPGPFDCTSAASFVVQKTVTGEAAADVPAGTTFEVEYTYEEPDGTTGGDTLVVPISGALVNGPTLPVDTVVTVTETDLPSVPGVEWGTPVIQVNGEPLGDPAQFTIQENQTVTVTVVNTANGGAVPTVGGFSVAKAVTGDAAGLVPADTAFLVDWEAGLPEGATYDGDLSGTLTVLADGTVTNGPSDLPVGTTVALAERTPLPEVDGVEWGDPVLSPASPVTIVEGTTGVAVTVTNVAVAVVGGFTVQKALEGGAASAVPGDTAFLVDWTATVPAGVAYDGATSGTLTVRADGTLASGPTDLPVGTTVTLAEQQPLPEIEGVEWGVPTLEPASPITIVEGPTGVAVTVTNTADAPAEIGGFAVQKSVTGDASGAVPPDTAFVVAWEAELPPDSGYEGATSGTLTVLADGTVVDGPQDLPEGTVVTFTEQTIPDVPGVDWGTPTVSPGTVTIGDGDAVAGVVVTNTATARTGGFSVAKAVEGGLAGSVPPGTQFEVEWSATLPAGFAYDGPLTGTLTPLADGTVVDGPQDLPVGTVVTFTEINLPEVDGVVWGAPTFSPGSVTVGDGANTLVTLTNTTQDVAEVGGFSVAKEVTGDRAELVPADTLFTVAYSYELDGTLVGGYLQVPADGTVVAGPQNLPVGTVVTYTEADLPDITGVAWGVPTFSPQSVVVGDGDDTLVTVTNTANQAAGGFSLVKRVTGEASAAVPATTEFVVAYAYDSPAGTVSGTLTVRADGVPVEGPQELPVGTVVRLTETELPEIGGVDWGAPAFTVDGTAVTEVTVGDGTVVVTLTNTAGEQGLAVTGSDAVLVTTLALLFLGTGAALVAIRARRGRTA
;
A
#
# COMPACT_ATOMS: atom_id res chain seq x y z
N MET A 1 -13.64 -87.59 -23.28
CA MET A 1 -14.01 -87.62 -21.85
C MET A 1 -13.07 -86.63 -21.17
N SER A 2 -13.46 -85.42 -20.75
CA SER A 2 -14.42 -85.04 -19.67
C SER A 2 -13.77 -85.23 -18.27
N ARG A 3 -13.74 -84.27 -17.31
CA ARG A 3 -14.58 -83.08 -17.03
C ARG A 3 -13.79 -81.85 -16.46
N ARG A 4 -14.49 -80.69 -16.32
CA ARG A 4 -14.20 -79.34 -15.70
C ARG A 4 -13.60 -79.33 -14.25
N PRO A 5 -13.24 -78.17 -13.59
CA PRO A 5 -12.95 -76.73 -13.95
C PRO A 5 -11.57 -76.26 -13.33
N PRO A 6 -11.25 -75.04 -12.77
CA PRO A 6 -11.85 -73.66 -12.70
C PRO A 6 -10.87 -72.43 -12.92
N THR A 7 -11.07 -71.34 -12.14
CA THR A 7 -10.53 -69.95 -11.98
C THR A 7 -9.07 -69.74 -11.48
N ARG A 8 -8.46 -68.52 -11.45
CA ARG A 8 -8.26 -67.40 -12.42
C ARG A 8 -7.40 -66.26 -11.77
N THR A 9 -6.52 -65.55 -12.50
CA THR A 9 -5.58 -64.51 -11.97
C THR A 9 -5.02 -63.57 -13.06
N PHE A 10 -4.25 -62.55 -12.61
CA PHE A 10 -3.22 -61.72 -13.29
C PHE A 10 -3.59 -60.30 -13.80
N ALA A 11 -2.56 -59.44 -13.77
CA ALA A 11 -2.56 -58.00 -14.06
C ALA A 11 -1.73 -57.68 -15.31
N LEU A 12 -1.83 -56.45 -15.83
CA LEU A 12 -1.02 -55.90 -16.93
C LEU A 12 -1.20 -54.38 -17.03
N GLY A 13 -0.37 -53.72 -17.84
CA GLY A 13 -0.50 -52.32 -18.23
C GLY A 13 -0.06 -52.08 -19.68
N ASP A 14 0.14 -50.80 -20.02
CA ASP A 14 0.67 -50.26 -21.28
C ASP A 14 -0.27 -50.17 -22.53
N ARG A 15 -0.04 -49.10 -23.30
CA ARG A 15 -0.35 -48.78 -24.70
C ARG A 15 -1.67 -49.21 -25.41
N THR A 16 -2.42 -48.15 -25.74
CA THR A 16 -2.94 -47.81 -27.10
C THR A 16 -4.21 -48.45 -27.71
N ARG A 17 -5.05 -47.52 -28.21
CA ARG A 17 -5.78 -47.50 -29.51
C ARG A 17 -7.04 -48.39 -29.75
N ARG A 18 -8.20 -47.74 -29.50
CA ARG A 18 -9.14 -47.17 -30.51
C ARG A 18 -10.15 -48.05 -31.32
N VAL A 19 -11.36 -47.46 -31.45
CA VAL A 19 -12.43 -47.54 -32.51
C VAL A 19 -13.54 -48.63 -32.50
N VAL A 20 -14.76 -48.16 -32.84
CA VAL A 20 -15.99 -48.84 -33.38
C VAL A 20 -16.95 -49.50 -32.35
N ALA A 21 -18.31 -49.39 -32.42
CA ALA A 21 -19.30 -48.37 -32.87
C ALA A 21 -20.75 -48.91 -32.59
N ALA A 22 -21.78 -48.16 -33.03
CA ALA A 22 -23.22 -48.54 -33.20
C ALA A 22 -24.12 -48.52 -31.92
N THR A 23 -25.12 -47.65 -31.69
CA THR A 23 -26.33 -47.16 -32.44
C THR A 23 -27.59 -48.07 -32.29
N ILE A 24 -28.86 -47.64 -32.20
CA ILE A 24 -29.52 -46.31 -32.39
C ILE A 24 -30.98 -46.26 -31.79
N ALA A 25 -31.63 -45.08 -31.83
CA ALA A 25 -33.10 -44.78 -31.74
C ALA A 25 -33.76 -44.74 -30.33
N ALA A 26 -34.72 -43.84 -30.02
CA ALA A 26 -35.35 -42.70 -30.75
C ALA A 26 -36.30 -41.90 -29.81
N VAL A 27 -36.86 -40.70 -30.10
CA VAL A 27 -36.46 -39.45 -30.81
C VAL A 27 -37.64 -38.42 -30.72
N LEU A 28 -37.40 -37.10 -30.94
CA LEU A 28 -38.34 -35.94 -30.88
C LEU A 28 -38.75 -35.49 -29.45
N ALA A 29 -38.83 -34.19 -29.08
CA ALA A 29 -38.35 -32.90 -29.64
C ALA A 29 -38.51 -31.78 -28.54
N LEU A 30 -38.22 -30.48 -28.67
CA LEU A 30 -37.66 -29.58 -29.71
C LEU A 30 -37.11 -28.28 -29.04
N VAL A 31 -36.24 -27.51 -29.73
CA VAL A 31 -35.72 -26.15 -29.37
C VAL A 31 -34.75 -26.10 -28.17
N GLY A 32 -33.74 -25.22 -28.25
CA GLY A 32 -32.74 -24.98 -27.21
C GLY A 32 -31.30 -25.05 -27.76
N ALA A 33 -30.82 -23.95 -28.33
CA ALA A 33 -29.44 -23.85 -28.80
C ALA A 33 -28.52 -23.45 -27.64
N VAL A 34 -27.84 -24.43 -27.03
CA VAL A 34 -26.78 -24.15 -26.05
C VAL A 34 -25.57 -23.62 -26.81
N VAL A 35 -25.36 -22.31 -26.71
CA VAL A 35 -24.06 -21.69 -27.02
C VAL A 35 -23.07 -22.23 -25.99
N LEU A 36 -21.97 -22.85 -26.44
CA LEU A 36 -20.85 -23.11 -25.56
C LEU A 36 -20.16 -21.78 -25.28
N VAL A 37 -20.48 -21.17 -24.14
CA VAL A 37 -19.61 -20.15 -23.56
C VAL A 37 -18.30 -20.85 -23.23
N THR A 38 -17.24 -20.50 -23.96
CA THR A 38 -15.87 -20.90 -23.61
C THR A 38 -15.50 -20.16 -22.34
N GLY A 39 -15.36 -20.89 -21.22
CA GLY A 39 -14.83 -20.31 -19.98
C GLY A 39 -13.45 -19.68 -20.23
N PRO A 40 -13.06 -18.66 -19.44
CA PRO A 40 -11.82 -17.92 -19.65
C PRO A 40 -10.64 -18.88 -19.64
N GLN A 41 -9.83 -18.84 -20.70
CA GLN A 41 -8.53 -19.49 -20.69
C GLN A 41 -7.60 -18.66 -19.80
N ALA A 42 -6.96 -19.31 -18.84
CA ALA A 42 -5.92 -18.66 -18.05
C ALA A 42 -4.84 -18.14 -19.00
N ARG A 43 -4.66 -16.82 -19.03
CA ARG A 43 -3.55 -16.19 -19.74
C ARG A 43 -2.24 -16.62 -19.08
N SER A 44 -1.16 -16.68 -19.86
CA SER A 44 0.18 -16.64 -19.30
C SER A 44 0.34 -15.31 -18.55
N ALA A 45 0.85 -15.34 -17.32
CA ALA A 45 1.24 -14.12 -16.64
C ALA A 45 2.41 -13.49 -17.42
N SER A 46 2.20 -12.28 -17.93
CA SER A 46 3.29 -11.30 -18.06
C SER A 46 3.77 -10.93 -16.65
N ALA A 47 4.95 -10.33 -16.54
CA ALA A 47 5.23 -9.53 -15.35
C ALA A 47 4.15 -8.44 -15.21
N ALA A 48 3.83 -8.06 -13.97
CA ALA A 48 3.13 -6.81 -13.72
C ALA A 48 4.06 -5.65 -14.11
N LEU A 49 3.49 -4.55 -14.58
CA LEU A 49 4.23 -3.30 -14.71
C LEU A 49 4.41 -2.71 -13.30
N GLY A 50 5.49 -1.97 -13.09
CA GLY A 50 5.59 -1.12 -11.91
C GLY A 50 4.58 0.04 -11.99
N PHE A 51 4.21 0.57 -10.84
CA PHE A 51 3.83 1.98 -10.75
C PHE A 51 5.11 2.76 -10.49
N CYS A 52 5.28 3.91 -11.15
CA CYS A 52 6.31 4.94 -10.92
C CYS A 52 7.76 4.48 -10.55
N PRO A 53 8.76 4.70 -11.43
CA PRO A 53 10.15 4.41 -11.07
C PRO A 53 10.64 5.30 -9.93
N ASP A 54 11.32 4.70 -8.94
CA ASP A 54 11.94 5.42 -7.84
C ASP A 54 13.05 6.38 -8.32
N PRO A 55 13.35 7.47 -7.57
CA PRO A 55 14.47 8.37 -7.87
C PRO A 55 15.84 7.66 -7.89
N GLY A 56 16.32 7.34 -9.09
CA GLY A 56 17.56 6.57 -9.32
C GLY A 56 17.35 5.33 -10.20
N ASP A 57 16.13 4.81 -10.27
CA ASP A 57 15.75 3.65 -11.08
C ASP A 57 15.06 4.05 -12.41
N MET A 58 15.27 5.30 -12.87
CA MET A 58 14.64 5.79 -14.09
C MET A 58 15.17 5.05 -15.33
N PRO A 59 14.32 4.31 -16.06
CA PRO A 59 14.73 3.51 -17.20
C PRO A 59 15.42 4.32 -18.32
N ASN A 60 16.38 3.69 -19.00
CA ASN A 60 16.87 4.17 -20.31
C ASN A 60 15.83 3.86 -21.41
N ILE A 61 15.99 4.42 -22.62
CA ILE A 61 15.05 4.19 -23.73
C ILE A 61 14.97 2.70 -24.10
N GLY A 62 13.75 2.18 -24.24
CA GLY A 62 13.47 0.77 -24.53
C GLY A 62 12.07 0.52 -25.11
N ASN A 63 11.84 -0.72 -25.54
CA ASN A 63 10.74 -1.08 -26.45
C ASN A 63 9.56 -1.83 -25.77
N LEU A 64 9.55 -1.88 -24.44
CA LEU A 64 8.53 -2.57 -23.64
C LEU A 64 8.18 -1.68 -22.44
N PRO A 65 6.90 -1.43 -22.12
CA PRO A 65 6.55 -0.76 -20.88
C PRO A 65 7.13 -1.50 -19.67
N ALA A 66 7.66 -0.74 -18.72
CA ALA A 66 8.23 -1.22 -17.46
C ALA A 66 7.49 -0.62 -16.26
N PHE A 67 7.10 0.66 -16.36
CA PHE A 67 6.38 1.39 -15.34
C PHE A 67 5.12 2.06 -15.91
N THR A 68 4.24 2.49 -15.02
CA THR A 68 3.06 3.29 -15.34
C THR A 68 3.09 4.66 -14.66
N ASP A 69 2.62 5.68 -15.38
CA ASP A 69 2.42 7.05 -14.94
C ASP A 69 1.10 7.58 -15.53
N SER A 70 0.23 8.13 -14.68
CA SER A 70 -1.07 8.67 -15.10
C SER A 70 -1.09 10.21 -15.21
N ASN A 71 0.00 10.88 -14.85
CA ASN A 71 0.09 12.35 -14.92
C ASN A 71 0.31 12.83 -16.38
N VAL A 72 -0.07 14.07 -16.67
CA VAL A 72 0.01 14.65 -18.02
C VAL A 72 1.48 14.75 -18.46
N THR A 73 1.82 14.19 -19.61
CA THR A 73 3.19 14.23 -20.15
C THR A 73 3.36 15.38 -21.13
N VAL A 74 2.40 15.58 -22.03
CA VAL A 74 2.40 16.67 -22.99
C VAL A 74 1.12 17.47 -22.83
N TYR A 75 1.25 18.74 -22.50
CA TYR A 75 0.15 19.69 -22.38
C TYR A 75 0.36 20.86 -23.34
N THR A 76 -0.69 21.23 -24.06
CA THR A 76 -0.77 22.52 -24.76
C THR A 76 -2.12 23.17 -24.48
N GLY A 77 -2.10 24.40 -23.96
CA GLY A 77 -3.32 25.17 -23.69
C GLY A 77 -4.00 25.71 -24.97
N GLY A 78 -3.25 25.83 -26.06
CA GLY A 78 -3.74 26.15 -27.40
C GLY A 78 -3.84 24.93 -28.32
N ASP A 79 -3.64 25.16 -29.62
CA ASP A 79 -3.69 24.14 -30.66
C ASP A 79 -2.41 23.27 -30.66
N TYR A 80 -2.57 21.96 -30.90
CA TYR A 80 -1.47 21.02 -31.11
C TYR A 80 -1.25 20.74 -32.60
N ARG A 81 0.00 20.75 -33.05
CA ARG A 81 0.36 20.30 -34.41
C ARG A 81 1.60 19.41 -34.45
N ALA A 82 1.39 18.11 -34.62
CA ALA A 82 2.44 17.21 -35.09
C ALA A 82 2.60 17.34 -36.62
N THR A 83 3.83 17.48 -37.12
CA THR A 83 4.08 17.63 -38.55
C THR A 83 5.38 16.97 -39.02
N ALA A 84 5.38 16.51 -40.27
CA ALA A 84 6.53 16.02 -41.02
C ALA A 84 7.36 14.90 -40.35
N SER A 85 8.30 15.23 -39.45
CA SER A 85 9.20 14.28 -38.78
C SER A 85 8.70 13.80 -37.41
N ALA A 86 7.65 14.40 -36.86
CA ALA A 86 7.04 13.95 -35.60
C ALA A 86 6.59 12.48 -35.71
N ALA A 87 7.09 11.61 -34.84
CA ALA A 87 6.89 10.17 -34.88
C ALA A 87 6.18 9.63 -33.63
N GLU A 88 6.62 9.98 -32.42
CA GLU A 88 6.01 9.46 -31.18
C GLU A 88 5.80 10.55 -30.11
N SER A 89 4.74 10.41 -29.32
CA SER A 89 4.41 11.21 -28.14
C SER A 89 4.00 10.26 -27.02
N GLU A 90 4.98 9.79 -26.25
CA GLU A 90 4.76 8.92 -25.10
C GLU A 90 4.03 9.65 -23.96
N GLY A 91 3.35 8.88 -23.12
CA GLY A 91 2.59 9.44 -22.00
C GLY A 91 1.27 10.08 -22.42
N LEU A 92 0.63 10.76 -21.49
CA LEU A 92 -0.68 11.40 -21.70
C LEU A 92 -0.52 12.74 -22.45
N LEU A 93 -1.13 12.84 -23.64
CA LEU A 93 -1.20 14.05 -24.46
C LEU A 93 -2.55 14.76 -24.28
N VAL A 94 -2.52 16.00 -23.77
CA VAL A 94 -3.69 16.86 -23.51
C VAL A 94 -3.59 18.14 -24.34
N VAL A 95 -4.63 18.42 -25.13
CA VAL A 95 -4.70 19.55 -26.07
C VAL A 95 -5.93 20.40 -25.76
N GLY A 96 -5.72 21.68 -25.43
CA GLY A 96 -6.78 22.64 -25.12
C GLY A 96 -7.62 23.06 -26.33
N GLY A 97 -6.97 23.27 -27.47
CA GLY A 97 -7.59 23.69 -28.74
C GLY A 97 -7.83 22.55 -29.74
N ASP A 98 -7.61 22.84 -31.03
CA ASP A 98 -7.64 21.85 -32.11
C ASP A 98 -6.33 21.04 -32.14
N ALA A 99 -6.40 19.77 -32.51
CA ALA A 99 -5.24 18.90 -32.74
C ALA A 99 -5.12 18.53 -34.22
N VAL A 100 -3.94 18.73 -34.82
CA VAL A 100 -3.65 18.41 -36.23
C VAL A 100 -2.44 17.49 -36.33
N VAL A 101 -2.61 16.33 -36.97
CA VAL A 101 -1.51 15.37 -37.21
C VAL A 101 -1.22 15.27 -38.71
N ASP A 102 -0.16 15.97 -39.13
CA ASP A 102 0.30 16.14 -40.52
C ASP A 102 1.71 15.56 -40.70
N ALA A 103 1.92 14.35 -40.16
CA ALA A 103 3.16 13.60 -40.14
C ALA A 103 3.05 12.34 -41.02
N PRO A 104 3.72 12.26 -42.20
CA PRO A 104 3.56 11.15 -43.13
C PRO A 104 4.18 9.85 -42.62
N GLY A 105 3.36 8.84 -42.36
CA GLY A 105 3.78 7.61 -41.69
C GLY A 105 2.85 7.29 -40.52
N ASN A 106 3.42 6.80 -39.42
CA ASN A 106 2.70 6.56 -38.18
C ASN A 106 3.09 7.58 -37.11
N PHE A 107 2.11 8.08 -36.37
CA PHE A 107 2.29 8.89 -35.18
C PHE A 107 1.78 8.09 -33.96
N SER A 108 2.67 7.70 -33.06
CA SER A 108 2.35 6.91 -31.87
C SER A 108 2.03 7.83 -30.68
N VAL A 109 0.99 7.52 -29.89
CA VAL A 109 0.62 8.29 -28.69
C VAL A 109 0.41 7.36 -27.49
N GLY A 110 0.80 7.79 -26.29
CA GLY A 110 0.59 7.04 -25.05
C GLY A 110 1.65 5.99 -24.79
N ALA A 111 1.44 4.78 -25.32
CA ALA A 111 2.41 3.70 -25.28
C ALA A 111 2.96 3.43 -26.69
N VAL A 112 4.27 3.63 -26.82
CA VAL A 112 4.97 3.88 -28.09
C VAL A 112 5.96 2.75 -28.42
N GLY A 113 6.64 2.83 -29.57
CA GLY A 113 7.49 1.76 -30.09
C GLY A 113 8.87 1.67 -29.43
N ALA A 114 9.47 2.80 -29.09
CA ALA A 114 10.67 2.91 -28.26
C ALA A 114 10.61 4.20 -27.45
N GLY A 115 10.58 4.12 -26.12
CA GLY A 115 10.40 5.27 -25.25
C GLY A 115 11.01 5.10 -23.87
N SER A 116 10.67 5.98 -22.94
CA SER A 116 11.09 5.89 -21.54
C SER A 116 10.67 4.58 -20.88
N GLN A 117 9.67 3.86 -21.42
CA GLN A 117 9.06 2.68 -20.81
C GLN A 117 8.14 3.02 -19.62
N ILE A 118 7.77 4.30 -19.47
CA ILE A 118 6.88 4.84 -18.43
C ILE A 118 5.57 5.32 -19.10
N THR A 119 4.60 4.42 -19.27
CA THR A 119 3.40 4.68 -20.10
C THR A 119 2.14 4.92 -19.27
N PRO A 120 1.05 5.46 -19.83
CA PRO A 120 -0.24 5.46 -19.13
C PRO A 120 -0.74 4.02 -18.90
N PRO A 121 -1.65 3.78 -17.93
CA PRO A 121 -2.22 2.45 -17.68
C PRO A 121 -2.97 1.87 -18.89
N ASP A 122 -3.05 0.54 -18.98
CA ASP A 122 -3.73 -0.15 -20.10
C ASP A 122 -5.22 0.23 -20.19
N GLY A 123 -5.67 0.67 -21.37
CA GLY A 123 -7.04 1.13 -21.60
C GLY A 123 -7.37 2.53 -21.07
N ALA A 124 -6.45 3.22 -20.38
CA ALA A 124 -6.64 4.61 -19.93
C ALA A 124 -6.71 5.60 -21.10
N VAL A 125 -7.18 6.82 -20.84
CA VAL A 125 -7.08 7.93 -21.81
C VAL A 125 -5.61 8.28 -22.01
N MET A 126 -5.18 8.40 -23.26
CA MET A 126 -3.80 8.78 -23.61
C MET A 126 -3.74 9.96 -24.58
N PHE A 127 -4.86 10.32 -25.21
CA PHE A 127 -4.98 11.49 -26.08
C PHE A 127 -6.32 12.19 -25.84
N ALA A 128 -6.28 13.41 -25.30
CA ALA A 128 -7.45 14.23 -25.01
C ALA A 128 -7.38 15.57 -25.77
N VAL A 129 -8.47 15.94 -26.45
CA VAL A 129 -8.54 17.13 -27.32
C VAL A 129 -9.82 17.92 -27.02
N GLY A 130 -9.67 19.20 -26.69
CA GLY A 130 -10.79 20.10 -26.32
C GLY A 130 -11.73 20.42 -27.48
N GLU A 131 -11.18 20.64 -28.67
CA GLU A 131 -11.96 20.91 -29.91
C GLU A 131 -11.83 19.72 -30.90
N GLY A 132 -11.42 19.93 -32.15
CA GLY A 132 -11.37 18.88 -33.19
C GLY A 132 -10.02 18.18 -33.33
N LEU A 133 -10.02 16.97 -33.91
CA LEU A 133 -8.80 16.21 -34.26
C LEU A 133 -8.76 15.94 -35.77
N ASP A 134 -7.86 16.58 -36.52
CA ASP A 134 -7.70 16.37 -37.98
C ASP A 134 -6.45 15.52 -38.30
N ILE A 135 -6.64 14.40 -39.01
CA ILE A 135 -5.56 13.47 -39.36
C ILE A 135 -5.31 13.50 -40.88
N ALA A 136 -4.11 13.91 -41.28
CA ALA A 136 -3.79 14.19 -42.67
C ALA A 136 -3.76 12.94 -43.59
N ALA A 137 -3.91 13.17 -44.89
CA ALA A 137 -3.97 12.11 -45.90
C ALA A 137 -2.62 11.39 -46.06
N GLY A 138 -2.50 10.19 -45.48
CA GLY A 138 -1.27 9.39 -45.46
C GLY A 138 -0.61 9.28 -44.09
N THR A 139 -1.23 9.84 -43.06
CA THR A 139 -0.89 9.66 -41.64
C THR A 139 -1.77 8.57 -41.02
N SER A 140 -1.18 7.70 -40.20
CA SER A 140 -1.90 6.91 -39.21
C SER A 140 -1.54 7.38 -37.80
N VAL A 141 -2.52 7.41 -36.89
CA VAL A 141 -2.32 7.66 -35.46
C VAL A 141 -2.64 6.38 -34.72
N THR A 142 -1.72 5.91 -33.87
CA THR A 142 -1.90 4.70 -33.04
C THR A 142 -1.74 5.03 -31.57
N VAL A 143 -2.76 4.73 -30.76
CA VAL A 143 -2.83 5.14 -29.35
C VAL A 143 -2.74 3.90 -28.44
N GLY A 144 -1.74 3.90 -27.55
CA GLY A 144 -1.48 2.80 -26.60
C GLY A 144 -1.03 1.48 -27.24
N SER A 145 -0.46 1.52 -28.45
CA SER A 145 -0.32 0.35 -29.34
C SER A 145 0.52 -0.83 -28.80
N THR A 146 1.42 -0.58 -27.84
CA THR A 146 2.25 -1.61 -27.19
C THR A 146 1.62 -2.22 -25.94
N LEU A 147 0.47 -1.71 -25.46
CA LEU A 147 -0.27 -2.22 -24.31
C LEU A 147 -1.34 -3.26 -24.73
N PRO A 148 -1.86 -4.10 -23.81
CA PRO A 148 -2.82 -5.17 -24.16
C PRO A 148 -4.12 -4.70 -24.83
N SER A 149 -4.72 -3.63 -24.32
CA SER A 149 -6.06 -3.15 -24.71
C SER A 149 -6.02 -1.88 -25.57
N GLY A 150 -4.88 -1.17 -25.57
CA GLY A 150 -4.70 0.09 -26.30
C GLY A 150 -4.89 1.31 -25.38
N GLY A 151 -4.96 2.51 -25.97
CA GLY A 151 -5.21 3.76 -25.25
C GLY A 151 -6.44 4.49 -25.77
N ALA A 152 -7.26 4.99 -24.85
CA ALA A 152 -8.50 5.69 -25.17
C ALA A 152 -8.26 7.13 -25.64
N VAL A 153 -9.22 7.65 -26.43
CA VAL A 153 -9.14 8.98 -27.06
C VAL A 153 -10.42 9.76 -26.79
N ASN A 154 -10.29 10.97 -26.24
CA ASN A 154 -11.40 11.88 -25.95
C ASN A 154 -11.31 13.12 -26.84
N VAL A 155 -12.39 13.48 -27.54
CA VAL A 155 -12.45 14.61 -28.47
C VAL A 155 -13.74 15.42 -28.24
N GLY A 156 -13.60 16.70 -27.93
CA GLY A 156 -14.74 17.58 -27.67
C GLY A 156 -15.56 17.88 -28.93
N GLY A 157 -14.88 18.05 -30.06
CA GLY A 157 -15.42 18.19 -31.40
C GLY A 157 -15.60 16.84 -32.12
N THR A 158 -14.93 16.66 -33.25
CA THR A 158 -15.00 15.43 -34.08
C THR A 158 -13.64 15.06 -34.64
N VAL A 159 -13.42 13.78 -34.92
CA VAL A 159 -12.26 13.29 -35.66
C VAL A 159 -12.50 13.47 -37.16
N THR A 160 -11.59 14.15 -37.85
CA THR A 160 -11.70 14.49 -39.26
C THR A 160 -10.42 14.14 -40.05
N GLY A 161 -10.45 14.45 -41.35
CA GLY A 161 -9.31 14.29 -42.24
C GLY A 161 -9.45 13.10 -43.19
N ALA A 162 -8.31 12.51 -43.54
CA ALA A 162 -8.21 11.41 -44.51
C ALA A 162 -7.09 10.40 -44.19
N GLY A 163 -6.47 10.50 -43.02
CA GLY A 163 -5.65 9.46 -42.42
C GLY A 163 -6.51 8.43 -41.67
N SER A 164 -5.91 7.76 -40.68
CA SER A 164 -6.61 6.76 -39.85
C SER A 164 -6.20 6.82 -38.38
N LEU A 165 -7.16 6.80 -37.47
CA LEU A 165 -6.95 6.58 -36.03
C LEU A 165 -7.09 5.08 -35.69
N SER A 166 -6.30 4.59 -34.74
CA SER A 166 -6.35 3.21 -34.24
C SER A 166 -6.03 3.16 -32.74
N THR A 167 -6.97 2.67 -31.94
CA THR A 167 -6.83 2.42 -30.50
C THR A 167 -6.66 0.93 -30.17
N ALA A 168 -6.32 0.12 -31.18
CA ALA A 168 -6.08 -1.32 -31.02
C ALA A 168 -4.78 -1.61 -30.26
N GLY A 169 -4.90 -2.39 -29.18
CA GLY A 169 -3.76 -2.90 -28.42
C GLY A 169 -3.16 -4.19 -29.01
N THR A 170 -2.23 -4.78 -28.27
CA THR A 170 -1.54 -6.02 -28.66
C THR A 170 -2.44 -7.27 -28.60
N VAL A 171 -3.59 -7.23 -27.91
CA VAL A 171 -4.58 -8.31 -27.90
C VAL A 171 -5.52 -8.19 -29.12
N PRO A 172 -5.51 -9.13 -30.08
CA PRO A 172 -6.25 -8.97 -31.34
C PRO A 172 -7.77 -8.85 -31.14
N GLY A 173 -8.33 -7.71 -31.54
CA GLY A 173 -9.76 -7.40 -31.41
C GLY A 173 -10.17 -6.79 -30.07
N VAL A 174 -9.20 -6.31 -29.28
CA VAL A 174 -9.45 -5.37 -28.17
C VAL A 174 -8.95 -3.99 -28.63
N GLU A 175 -9.82 -2.99 -28.51
CA GLU A 175 -9.59 -1.61 -28.92
C GLU A 175 -10.16 -0.70 -27.82
N ALA A 176 -9.38 0.27 -27.34
CA ALA A 176 -9.84 1.24 -26.36
C ALA A 176 -10.82 2.26 -26.99
N PRO A 177 -11.73 2.88 -26.22
CA PRO A 177 -12.78 3.73 -26.77
C PRO A 177 -12.22 5.02 -27.42
N VAL A 178 -12.86 5.43 -28.53
CA VAL A 178 -12.75 6.78 -29.10
C VAL A 178 -14.08 7.48 -28.87
N THR A 179 -14.06 8.61 -28.16
CA THR A 179 -15.26 9.36 -27.77
C THR A 179 -15.25 10.72 -28.44
N GLU A 180 -16.19 10.96 -29.35
CA GLU A 180 -16.39 12.23 -30.06
C GLU A 180 -17.58 13.02 -29.53
N GLY A 181 -17.57 14.35 -29.70
CA GLY A 181 -18.69 15.22 -29.40
C GLY A 181 -18.89 15.54 -27.92
N MET A 182 -17.86 15.34 -27.09
CA MET A 182 -17.93 15.54 -25.63
C MET A 182 -18.03 17.01 -25.22
N GLY A 183 -17.74 17.95 -26.14
CA GLY A 183 -17.52 19.36 -25.82
C GLY A 183 -16.46 19.53 -24.71
N PRO A 184 -16.65 20.46 -23.75
CA PRO A 184 -15.75 20.64 -22.61
C PRO A 184 -15.51 19.38 -21.76
N GLY A 185 -16.38 18.37 -21.86
CA GLY A 185 -16.21 17.10 -21.16
C GLY A 185 -14.97 16.30 -21.59
N ALA A 186 -14.40 16.56 -22.77
CA ALA A 186 -13.16 15.90 -23.21
C ALA A 186 -11.94 16.21 -22.34
N LEU A 187 -11.96 17.35 -21.64
CA LEU A 187 -10.87 17.86 -20.80
C LEU A 187 -11.29 18.03 -19.33
N ALA A 188 -12.40 17.44 -18.88
CA ALA A 188 -12.94 17.67 -17.54
C ALA A 188 -11.90 17.42 -16.42
N GLU A 189 -11.17 16.30 -16.54
CA GLU A 189 -10.11 15.83 -15.63
C GLU A 189 -8.89 16.76 -15.56
N TRP A 190 -8.63 17.56 -16.60
CA TRP A 190 -7.48 18.47 -16.71
C TRP A 190 -7.89 19.93 -16.94
N SER A 191 -9.12 20.28 -16.58
CA SER A 191 -9.75 21.56 -16.94
C SER A 191 -9.14 22.78 -16.25
N ASP A 192 -8.38 22.57 -15.17
CA ASP A 192 -7.60 23.56 -14.45
C ASP A 192 -6.07 23.38 -14.60
N PHE A 193 -5.61 22.40 -15.38
CA PHE A 193 -4.18 22.07 -15.52
C PHE A 193 -3.36 23.24 -16.11
N GLY A 194 -4.00 24.11 -16.91
CA GLY A 194 -3.42 25.37 -17.37
C GLY A 194 -3.07 26.36 -16.23
N SER A 195 -3.80 26.31 -15.11
CA SER A 195 -3.47 27.01 -13.87
C SER A 195 -2.36 26.28 -13.11
N VAL A 196 -2.41 24.94 -13.03
CA VAL A 196 -1.37 24.12 -12.37
C VAL A 196 0.02 24.41 -12.94
N ILE A 197 0.16 24.50 -14.28
CA ILE A 197 1.45 24.84 -14.90
C ILE A 197 1.90 26.29 -14.62
N ALA A 198 0.97 27.24 -14.50
CA ALA A 198 1.29 28.64 -14.25
C ALA A 198 1.68 28.88 -12.78
N ASP A 199 0.94 28.30 -11.82
CA ASP A 199 1.21 28.43 -10.40
C ASP A 199 2.50 27.68 -10.00
N ALA A 200 2.76 26.50 -10.58
CA ALA A 200 4.03 25.80 -10.41
C ALA A 200 5.20 26.59 -11.02
N SER A 201 5.04 27.13 -12.23
CA SER A 201 6.07 27.96 -12.89
C SER A 201 6.45 29.18 -12.05
N SER A 202 5.47 29.94 -11.53
CA SER A 202 5.76 31.12 -10.71
C SER A 202 6.27 30.75 -9.31
N THR A 203 5.89 29.58 -8.77
CA THR A 203 6.47 29.04 -7.54
C THR A 203 7.97 28.73 -7.71
N ILE A 204 8.35 28.05 -8.81
CA ILE A 204 9.73 27.70 -9.13
C ILE A 204 10.56 28.96 -9.47
N ALA A 205 9.96 29.97 -10.13
CA ALA A 205 10.58 31.27 -10.36
C ALA A 205 10.84 32.06 -9.05
N GLY A 206 10.05 31.80 -8.00
CA GLY A 206 10.23 32.35 -6.66
C GLY A 206 11.34 31.71 -5.81
N TRP A 207 11.94 30.60 -6.27
CA TRP A 207 12.98 29.89 -5.51
C TRP A 207 14.34 30.62 -5.51
N PRO A 208 15.16 30.52 -4.44
CA PRO A 208 16.48 31.15 -4.38
C PRO A 208 17.47 30.56 -5.40
N ALA A 209 17.63 31.23 -6.55
CA ALA A 209 18.48 30.77 -7.64
C ALA A 209 19.92 31.33 -7.61
N THR A 210 20.88 30.54 -8.10
CA THR A 210 22.20 31.03 -8.55
C THR A 210 22.16 31.36 -10.05
N THR A 211 23.13 32.10 -10.60
CA THR A 211 23.14 32.49 -12.02
C THR A 211 24.05 31.58 -12.85
N GLY A 212 23.53 31.02 -13.93
CA GLY A 212 24.31 30.25 -14.91
C GLY A 212 25.30 31.13 -15.66
N VAL A 213 26.47 30.58 -16.00
CA VAL A 213 27.57 31.34 -16.61
C VAL A 213 27.75 30.92 -18.07
N VAL A 214 27.46 31.84 -19.00
CA VAL A 214 27.68 31.61 -20.44
C VAL A 214 29.09 32.02 -20.85
N SER A 215 29.78 31.14 -21.57
CA SER A 215 31.14 31.33 -22.09
C SER A 215 31.28 30.75 -23.49
N GLY A 216 31.04 31.58 -24.52
CA GLY A 216 31.04 31.15 -25.91
C GLY A 216 29.71 30.51 -26.27
N ASN A 217 29.72 29.26 -26.71
CA ASN A 217 28.54 28.46 -27.03
C ASN A 217 28.10 27.55 -25.86
N ARG A 218 28.67 27.73 -24.66
CA ARG A 218 28.50 26.86 -23.49
C ARG A 218 27.93 27.61 -22.30
N VAL A 219 26.86 27.08 -21.69
CA VAL A 219 26.34 27.52 -20.39
C VAL A 219 26.81 26.56 -19.30
N VAL A 220 27.20 27.09 -18.13
CA VAL A 220 27.60 26.30 -16.96
C VAL A 220 26.71 26.65 -15.76
N PHE A 221 26.08 25.64 -15.19
CA PHE A 221 25.30 25.70 -13.96
C PHE A 221 26.08 24.97 -12.85
N THR A 222 26.51 25.69 -11.81
CA THR A 222 27.36 25.15 -10.73
C THR A 222 26.56 25.00 -9.43
N GLY A 223 26.39 23.76 -8.98
CA GLY A 223 25.63 23.42 -7.78
C GLY A 223 26.25 23.94 -6.48
N THR A 224 25.42 23.89 -5.45
CA THR A 224 25.73 24.27 -4.07
C THR A 224 26.43 23.17 -3.28
N GLY A 225 26.46 21.94 -3.78
CA GLY A 225 26.94 20.76 -3.05
C GLY A 225 26.00 20.27 -1.94
N THR A 226 24.71 20.63 -2.00
CA THR A 226 23.67 20.22 -1.03
C THR A 226 22.56 19.44 -1.74
N ASP A 227 21.97 18.45 -1.06
CA ASP A 227 20.97 17.55 -1.66
C ASP A 227 19.61 18.22 -1.94
N ASP A 228 19.43 19.45 -1.43
CA ASP A 228 18.32 20.35 -1.78
C ASP A 228 18.21 20.57 -3.30
N PRO A 229 17.03 20.92 -3.84
CA PRO A 229 16.87 21.26 -5.25
C PRO A 229 17.84 22.36 -5.72
N GLN A 230 18.59 22.06 -6.78
CA GLN A 230 19.61 22.93 -7.35
C GLN A 230 18.97 23.94 -8.31
N VAL A 231 18.75 25.16 -7.81
CA VAL A 231 18.03 26.21 -8.54
C VAL A 231 18.98 27.19 -9.23
N PHE A 232 18.73 27.37 -10.53
CA PHE A 232 19.51 28.21 -11.43
C PHE A 232 18.64 29.28 -12.10
N SER A 233 19.31 30.31 -12.61
CA SER A 233 18.71 31.43 -13.34
C SER A 233 19.60 31.83 -14.52
N ILE A 234 18.99 32.20 -15.64
CA ILE A 234 19.67 32.72 -16.83
C ILE A 234 18.75 33.73 -17.54
N ASP A 235 19.29 34.75 -18.20
CA ASP A 235 18.49 35.65 -19.04
C ASP A 235 18.18 34.96 -20.38
N ALA A 236 16.94 35.08 -20.85
CA ALA A 236 16.49 34.48 -22.11
C ALA A 236 17.37 34.87 -23.32
N THR A 237 17.99 36.06 -23.29
CA THR A 237 18.89 36.54 -24.35
C THR A 237 20.31 35.97 -24.27
N GLU A 238 20.69 35.33 -23.16
CA GLU A 238 22.00 34.66 -23.01
C GLU A 238 22.00 33.22 -23.55
N LEU A 239 20.83 32.67 -23.93
CA LEU A 239 20.72 31.36 -24.60
C LEU A 239 21.00 31.42 -26.12
N ASP A 240 21.01 32.62 -26.74
CA ASP A 240 21.30 32.78 -28.18
C ASP A 240 22.68 32.23 -28.56
N GLY A 241 22.69 31.21 -29.42
CA GLY A 241 23.91 30.54 -29.87
C GLY A 241 24.53 29.56 -28.88
N VAL A 242 23.88 29.27 -27.74
CA VAL A 242 24.30 28.20 -26.83
C VAL A 242 23.97 26.84 -27.45
N THR A 243 24.97 25.96 -27.52
CA THR A 243 24.85 24.57 -28.01
C THR A 243 25.35 23.53 -27.01
N GLU A 244 26.06 23.96 -25.97
CA GLU A 244 26.61 23.10 -24.92
C GLU A 244 26.02 23.48 -23.55
N VAL A 245 25.57 22.49 -22.78
CA VAL A 245 25.08 22.67 -21.40
C VAL A 245 25.98 21.88 -20.44
N GLU A 246 26.45 22.51 -19.38
CA GLU A 246 27.15 21.83 -18.27
C GLU A 246 26.42 22.03 -16.94
N PHE A 247 26.17 20.93 -16.26
CA PHE A 247 25.87 20.88 -14.84
C PHE A 247 27.13 20.40 -14.10
N ALA A 248 27.60 21.17 -13.12
CA ALA A 248 28.82 20.88 -12.36
C ALA A 248 28.57 20.96 -10.86
N ALA A 249 29.16 20.05 -10.07
CA ALA A 249 28.98 19.96 -8.62
C ALA A 249 27.50 19.84 -8.17
N ILE A 250 26.68 19.16 -8.96
CA ILE A 250 25.33 18.72 -8.56
C ILE A 250 25.49 17.42 -7.76
N PRO A 251 24.93 17.29 -6.54
CA PRO A 251 24.92 16.01 -5.83
C PRO A 251 24.17 14.90 -6.58
N GLU A 252 24.26 13.65 -6.12
CA GLU A 252 23.46 12.56 -6.67
C GLU A 252 22.01 12.67 -6.20
N GLY A 253 21.04 12.22 -7.00
CA GLY A 253 19.60 12.37 -6.72
C GLY A 253 19.01 13.79 -6.81
N ALA A 254 19.72 14.84 -6.41
CA ALA A 254 19.19 16.21 -6.31
C ALA A 254 18.55 16.74 -7.60
N ALA A 255 17.32 17.27 -7.52
CA ALA A 255 16.60 17.84 -8.67
C ALA A 255 17.19 19.20 -9.12
N ILE A 256 17.06 19.55 -10.40
CA ILE A 256 17.70 20.72 -11.02
C ILE A 256 16.66 21.60 -11.75
N ALA A 257 16.42 22.82 -11.26
CA ALA A 257 15.45 23.74 -11.85
C ALA A 257 16.15 24.98 -12.44
N ILE A 258 15.96 25.24 -13.74
CA ILE A 258 16.56 26.36 -14.46
C ILE A 258 15.47 27.38 -14.81
N ASN A 259 15.46 28.51 -14.10
CA ASN A 259 14.59 29.66 -14.41
C ASN A 259 15.16 30.47 -15.57
N VAL A 260 14.50 30.42 -16.73
CA VAL A 260 14.81 31.25 -17.90
C VAL A 260 14.00 32.54 -17.78
N THR A 261 14.71 33.65 -17.55
CA THR A 261 14.13 34.92 -17.11
C THR A 261 14.08 35.96 -18.22
N GLY A 262 13.00 36.73 -18.29
CA GLY A 262 12.79 37.78 -19.29
C GLY A 262 11.70 37.46 -20.32
N ASP A 263 11.27 38.47 -21.07
CA ASP A 263 10.17 38.42 -22.06
C ASP A 263 10.65 38.35 -23.52
N ALA A 264 11.92 37.99 -23.73
CA ALA A 264 12.49 37.80 -25.06
C ALA A 264 12.10 36.42 -25.64
N PRO A 265 11.84 36.31 -26.96
CA PRO A 265 11.80 35.02 -27.66
C PRO A 265 13.09 34.22 -27.47
N VAL A 266 12.96 32.91 -27.28
CA VAL A 266 14.09 31.98 -27.13
C VAL A 266 14.20 31.09 -28.36
N ASP A 267 15.39 31.02 -28.97
CA ASP A 267 15.80 29.99 -29.92
C ASP A 267 17.00 29.27 -29.32
N PHE A 268 16.75 28.09 -28.73
CA PHE A 268 17.74 27.35 -27.95
C PHE A 268 17.91 25.93 -28.50
N SER A 269 19.15 25.61 -28.86
CA SER A 269 19.47 24.41 -29.65
C SER A 269 20.68 23.65 -29.09
N PRO A 270 20.61 23.14 -27.84
CA PRO A 270 21.67 22.36 -27.24
C PRO A 270 21.79 20.99 -27.93
N ASN A 271 23.03 20.53 -28.14
CA ASN A 271 23.33 19.25 -28.78
C ASN A 271 24.52 18.52 -28.12
N PHE A 272 24.95 18.99 -26.95
CA PHE A 272 26.02 18.39 -26.16
C PHE A 272 25.83 18.75 -24.69
N TRP A 273 25.63 17.74 -23.84
CA TRP A 273 25.30 17.94 -22.42
C TRP A 273 26.35 17.29 -21.53
N VAL A 274 26.76 17.97 -20.47
CA VAL A 274 27.77 17.50 -19.50
C VAL A 274 27.17 17.50 -18.10
N GLY A 275 27.30 16.39 -17.38
CA GLY A 275 26.87 16.26 -15.98
C GLY A 275 28.03 15.82 -15.09
N ASN A 276 28.46 16.67 -14.16
CA ASN A 276 29.60 16.44 -13.26
C ASN A 276 30.88 15.97 -13.97
N GLY A 277 31.13 16.46 -15.18
CA GLY A 277 32.28 16.08 -16.02
C GLY A 277 32.06 14.85 -16.91
N VAL A 278 30.95 14.12 -16.76
CA VAL A 278 30.52 13.09 -17.71
C VAL A 278 29.99 13.78 -18.97
N ASN A 279 30.61 13.50 -20.12
CA ASN A 279 30.22 14.09 -21.41
C ASN A 279 29.10 13.28 -22.08
N GLN A 280 28.20 13.99 -22.79
CA GLN A 280 27.04 13.44 -23.50
C GLN A 280 26.09 12.65 -22.58
N ILE A 281 25.65 13.27 -21.48
CA ILE A 281 24.54 12.74 -20.66
C ILE A 281 23.21 12.67 -21.43
N ASN A 282 23.12 13.30 -22.61
CA ASN A 282 22.02 13.20 -23.57
C ASN A 282 22.16 12.04 -24.57
N ALA A 283 23.18 11.19 -24.46
CA ALA A 283 23.22 9.90 -25.14
C ALA A 283 22.53 8.83 -24.28
N PHE A 284 21.92 7.81 -24.92
CA PHE A 284 21.17 6.72 -24.28
C PHE A 284 22.04 5.74 -23.47
N GLY A 285 22.77 6.24 -22.47
CA GLY A 285 23.51 5.44 -21.48
C GLY A 285 22.68 5.13 -20.22
N PRO A 286 23.22 4.34 -19.28
CA PRO A 286 22.46 3.89 -18.09
C PRO A 286 21.89 5.00 -17.21
N GLN A 287 22.49 6.20 -17.22
CA GLN A 287 22.05 7.35 -16.42
C GLN A 287 21.15 8.34 -17.20
N PHE A 288 20.76 8.02 -18.44
CA PHE A 288 20.00 8.93 -19.30
C PHE A 288 18.65 9.34 -18.69
N GLY A 289 17.83 8.36 -18.28
CA GLY A 289 16.55 8.61 -17.63
C GLY A 289 16.68 9.38 -16.31
N ASN A 290 17.72 9.07 -15.52
CA ASN A 290 18.01 9.77 -14.27
C ASN A 290 18.44 11.23 -14.48
N TRP A 291 19.15 11.57 -15.56
CA TRP A 291 19.41 12.98 -15.89
C TRP A 291 18.17 13.67 -16.48
N ALA A 292 17.36 12.97 -17.27
CA ALA A 292 16.12 13.51 -17.84
C ALA A 292 15.10 13.90 -16.75
N SER A 293 14.80 12.99 -15.81
CA SER A 293 13.85 13.21 -14.72
C SER A 293 14.29 14.27 -13.69
N ARG A 294 15.60 14.53 -13.63
CA ARG A 294 16.23 15.47 -12.70
C ARG A 294 16.36 16.90 -13.22
N ILE A 295 15.92 17.22 -14.44
CA ILE A 295 16.04 18.55 -15.03
C ILE A 295 14.66 19.15 -15.33
N LEU A 296 14.45 20.43 -14.99
CA LEU A 296 13.29 21.22 -15.39
C LEU A 296 13.71 22.62 -15.85
N TRP A 297 13.26 23.01 -17.04
CA TRP A 297 13.45 24.34 -17.63
C TRP A 297 12.16 25.14 -17.49
N ASN A 298 12.21 26.22 -16.71
CA ASN A 298 11.07 27.08 -16.38
C ASN A 298 11.14 28.39 -17.18
N PHE A 299 10.32 28.50 -18.22
CA PHE A 299 10.21 29.65 -19.12
C PHE A 299 9.01 30.54 -18.73
N GLU A 300 8.98 31.03 -17.48
CA GLU A 300 7.83 31.72 -16.84
C GLU A 300 7.20 32.81 -17.73
N SER A 301 8.03 33.63 -18.38
CA SER A 301 7.61 34.83 -19.14
C SER A 301 7.97 34.82 -20.62
N THR A 302 8.46 33.70 -21.16
CA THR A 302 8.87 33.60 -22.58
C THR A 302 7.63 33.53 -23.49
N PRO A 303 7.45 34.44 -24.48
CA PRO A 303 6.26 34.45 -25.32
C PRO A 303 6.35 33.56 -26.57
N GLU A 304 7.56 33.32 -27.09
CA GLU A 304 7.86 32.49 -28.25
C GLU A 304 9.05 31.59 -27.90
N LEU A 305 8.88 30.27 -27.97
CA LEU A 305 9.89 29.28 -27.58
C LEU A 305 10.18 28.32 -28.75
N ALA A 306 11.37 28.43 -29.35
CA ALA A 306 11.89 27.50 -30.33
C ALA A 306 12.98 26.62 -29.72
N LEU A 307 12.82 25.29 -29.83
CA LEU A 307 13.78 24.30 -29.36
C LEU A 307 14.12 23.29 -30.45
N GLY A 308 15.38 23.19 -30.87
CA GLY A 308 15.85 21.92 -31.44
C GLY A 308 16.89 21.88 -32.56
N ARG A 309 17.54 20.72 -32.66
CA ARG A 309 18.54 20.37 -33.70
C ARG A 309 18.45 18.91 -34.20
N ALA A 310 17.31 18.23 -33.98
CA ALA A 310 17.16 16.78 -34.15
C ALA A 310 18.15 15.96 -33.30
N ASP A 311 18.25 16.35 -32.03
CA ASP A 311 19.06 15.74 -30.96
C ASP A 311 18.15 15.39 -29.76
N GLN A 312 18.72 14.94 -28.65
CA GLN A 312 18.02 14.67 -27.40
C GLN A 312 18.10 15.87 -26.45
N PHE A 313 16.96 16.54 -26.24
CA PHE A 313 16.81 17.57 -25.22
C PHE A 313 16.47 16.94 -23.87
N LEU A 314 17.17 17.34 -22.80
CA LEU A 314 16.97 16.80 -21.46
C LEU A 314 16.17 17.74 -20.55
N GLY A 315 15.20 17.16 -19.85
CA GLY A 315 14.43 17.80 -18.81
C GLY A 315 13.00 18.14 -19.21
N THR A 316 12.15 18.29 -18.19
CA THR A 316 10.80 18.84 -18.33
C THR A 316 10.87 20.30 -18.80
N ILE A 317 10.02 20.65 -19.77
CA ILE A 317 9.88 21.99 -20.34
C ILE A 317 8.58 22.58 -19.80
N LEU A 318 8.68 23.65 -19.01
CA LEU A 318 7.56 24.34 -18.38
C LEU A 318 7.47 25.78 -18.93
N ALA A 319 6.48 26.05 -19.77
CA ALA A 319 6.38 27.29 -20.55
C ALA A 319 4.92 27.81 -20.61
N PRO A 320 4.35 28.31 -19.49
CA PRO A 320 2.93 28.68 -19.39
C PRO A 320 2.55 29.93 -20.19
N ALA A 321 3.52 30.70 -20.71
CA ALA A 321 3.29 31.92 -21.50
C ALA A 321 3.61 31.77 -23.00
N ALA A 322 4.19 30.64 -23.44
CA ALA A 322 4.80 30.52 -24.75
C ALA A 322 3.88 29.90 -25.81
N ASP A 323 3.95 30.43 -27.03
CA ASP A 323 3.76 29.63 -28.25
C ASP A 323 5.07 28.87 -28.54
N ALA A 324 5.00 27.54 -28.66
CA ALA A 324 6.16 26.65 -28.73
C ALA A 324 6.33 25.95 -30.09
N THR A 325 7.57 25.83 -30.56
CA THR A 325 7.96 25.04 -31.74
C THR A 325 9.14 24.14 -31.38
N ILE A 326 8.93 22.82 -31.42
CA ILE A 326 9.91 21.81 -31.00
C ILE A 326 10.32 20.96 -32.21
N THR A 327 11.61 20.94 -32.52
CA THR A 327 12.22 20.28 -33.69
C THR A 327 13.35 19.32 -33.28
N THR A 328 13.16 18.67 -32.12
CA THR A 328 14.11 17.77 -31.47
C THR A 328 13.34 16.78 -30.58
N SER A 329 13.93 15.65 -30.21
CA SER A 329 13.30 14.72 -29.26
C SER A 329 13.45 15.27 -27.83
N THR A 330 12.45 15.06 -26.98
CA THR A 330 12.39 15.64 -25.62
C THR A 330 12.27 14.54 -24.57
N ASN A 331 13.03 14.67 -23.48
CA ASN A 331 13.13 13.66 -22.43
C ASN A 331 12.71 14.29 -21.10
N GLY A 332 11.41 14.25 -20.83
CA GLY A 332 10.75 15.05 -19.80
C GLY A 332 9.36 15.48 -20.26
N ARG A 333 8.54 15.99 -19.33
CA ARG A 333 7.21 16.51 -19.67
C ARG A 333 7.31 17.79 -20.53
N VAL A 334 6.35 18.03 -21.40
CA VAL A 334 6.31 19.20 -22.31
C VAL A 334 5.04 19.99 -22.03
N LEU A 335 5.15 21.08 -21.26
CA LEU A 335 4.03 21.74 -20.59
C LEU A 335 3.90 23.20 -21.06
N VAL A 336 3.10 23.43 -22.10
CA VAL A 336 3.01 24.69 -22.85
C VAL A 336 1.66 25.37 -22.65
N GLY A 337 1.64 26.67 -22.34
CA GLY A 337 0.38 27.42 -22.17
C GLY A 337 -0.26 27.92 -23.47
N GLY A 338 0.54 28.25 -24.48
CA GLY A 338 0.08 28.59 -25.83
C GLY A 338 -0.04 27.36 -26.73
N ASN A 339 0.14 27.56 -28.03
CA ASN A 339 0.09 26.52 -29.06
C ASN A 339 1.41 25.72 -29.10
N LEU A 340 1.36 24.44 -29.48
CA LEU A 340 2.54 23.57 -29.59
C LEU A 340 2.64 22.95 -30.99
N THR A 341 3.67 23.36 -31.75
CA THR A 341 4.07 22.70 -33.00
C THR A 341 5.24 21.75 -32.75
N PHE A 342 5.13 20.50 -33.20
CA PHE A 342 6.15 19.47 -33.08
C PHE A 342 6.54 18.88 -34.45
N GLY A 343 7.83 18.83 -34.74
CA GLY A 343 8.40 18.25 -35.96
C GLY A 343 8.82 19.26 -37.03
N ASP A 344 9.71 18.84 -37.94
CA ASP A 344 10.32 19.69 -38.97
C ASP A 344 10.56 18.90 -40.29
N PRO A 345 10.06 19.38 -41.45
CA PRO A 345 10.33 18.76 -42.76
C PRO A 345 11.80 18.80 -43.22
N SER A 346 12.71 19.47 -42.49
CA SER A 346 14.16 19.39 -42.73
C SER A 346 14.84 18.16 -42.11
N VAL A 347 14.20 17.53 -41.11
CA VAL A 347 14.76 16.44 -40.31
C VAL A 347 14.50 15.07 -40.96
N THR A 348 15.56 14.26 -41.09
CA THR A 348 15.49 12.90 -41.64
C THR A 348 15.64 11.83 -40.54
N GLY A 349 14.63 11.78 -39.67
CA GLY A 349 14.49 10.83 -38.56
C GLY A 349 13.09 10.98 -37.95
N GLY A 350 12.68 10.03 -37.10
CA GLY A 350 11.56 10.24 -36.21
C GLY A 350 11.96 11.21 -35.10
N LEU A 351 11.08 12.13 -34.73
CA LEU A 351 11.20 12.92 -33.51
C LEU A 351 10.18 12.43 -32.49
N GLU A 352 10.63 12.28 -31.25
CA GLU A 352 9.96 11.48 -30.23
C GLU A 352 9.92 12.30 -28.92
N MET A 353 8.74 12.39 -28.28
CA MET A 353 8.60 12.92 -26.92
C MET A 353 8.50 11.74 -25.95
N HIS A 354 9.41 11.67 -24.97
CA HIS A 354 9.54 10.57 -24.03
C HIS A 354 9.12 10.97 -22.61
N ASN A 355 8.33 10.11 -21.95
CA ASN A 355 7.74 10.44 -20.65
C ASN A 355 8.73 10.22 -19.51
N TYR A 356 9.51 11.24 -19.14
CA TYR A 356 10.25 11.26 -17.89
C TYR A 356 9.57 12.20 -16.87
N PRO A 357 9.09 11.69 -15.73
CA PRO A 357 8.51 12.51 -14.66
C PRO A 357 9.58 13.39 -14.02
N TRP A 358 9.18 14.50 -13.40
CA TRP A 358 10.08 15.42 -12.69
C TRP A 358 10.12 15.08 -11.20
N ILE A 359 11.27 14.64 -10.70
CA ILE A 359 11.42 14.17 -9.30
C ILE A 359 11.62 15.31 -8.28
N GLY A 360 11.59 16.57 -8.71
CA GLY A 360 11.71 17.71 -7.80
C GLY A 360 10.35 18.15 -7.25
N PRO A 361 10.32 19.03 -6.22
CA PRO A 361 9.06 19.50 -5.65
C PRO A 361 8.15 20.15 -6.70
N GLY A 362 6.92 19.64 -6.85
CA GLY A 362 5.93 20.16 -7.78
C GLY A 362 4.89 19.11 -8.21
N PRO A 363 3.86 19.49 -8.99
CA PRO A 363 2.80 18.60 -9.44
C PRO A 363 3.18 17.75 -10.68
N PHE A 364 4.48 17.58 -10.95
CA PHE A 364 5.01 17.00 -12.19
C PHE A 364 5.77 15.69 -11.98
N ASP A 365 5.74 15.13 -10.77
CA ASP A 365 6.21 13.78 -10.49
C ASP A 365 5.32 12.73 -11.18
N CYS A 366 5.65 11.46 -11.06
CA CYS A 366 4.82 10.36 -11.54
C CYS A 366 3.56 10.19 -10.66
N THR A 367 2.47 9.70 -11.24
CA THR A 367 1.24 9.41 -10.48
C THR A 367 0.76 7.97 -10.67
N SER A 368 0.73 7.22 -9.56
CA SER A 368 0.19 5.87 -9.46
C SER A 368 -1.33 5.90 -9.31
N ALA A 369 -2.05 5.40 -10.32
CA ALA A 369 -3.50 5.41 -10.35
C ALA A 369 -4.06 4.20 -11.12
N ALA A 370 -5.31 3.84 -10.82
CA ALA A 370 -6.03 2.73 -11.42
C ALA A 370 -7.53 3.07 -11.57
N SER A 371 -8.33 2.17 -12.14
CA SER A 371 -9.73 2.45 -12.50
C SER A 371 -10.64 1.24 -12.29
N PHE A 372 -11.95 1.48 -12.34
CA PHE A 372 -13.01 0.48 -12.22
C PHE A 372 -13.93 0.47 -13.45
N VAL A 373 -14.68 -0.61 -13.65
CA VAL A 373 -15.62 -0.79 -14.77
C VAL A 373 -16.98 -1.28 -14.30
N VAL A 374 -18.06 -0.80 -14.92
CA VAL A 374 -19.45 -1.05 -14.51
C VAL A 374 -20.26 -1.71 -15.64
N GLN A 375 -21.15 -2.66 -15.30
CA GLN A 375 -22.07 -3.33 -16.23
C GLN A 375 -23.45 -3.62 -15.59
N LYS A 376 -24.45 -3.96 -16.41
CA LYS A 376 -25.86 -4.10 -16.01
C LYS A 376 -26.47 -5.48 -16.29
N THR A 377 -27.45 -5.90 -15.49
CA THR A 377 -28.30 -7.10 -15.68
C THR A 377 -29.72 -6.84 -15.16
N VAL A 378 -30.74 -7.57 -15.60
CA VAL A 378 -32.16 -7.43 -15.15
C VAL A 378 -32.83 -8.80 -15.00
N THR A 379 -33.76 -8.94 -14.04
CA THR A 379 -34.45 -10.21 -13.71
C THR A 379 -35.95 -10.02 -13.38
N GLY A 380 -36.68 -11.09 -13.03
CA GLY A 380 -38.09 -11.04 -12.63
C GLY A 380 -39.08 -11.62 -13.65
N GLU A 381 -40.36 -11.76 -13.26
CA GLU A 381 -41.37 -12.41 -14.12
C GLU A 381 -41.83 -11.55 -15.31
N ALA A 382 -41.75 -10.22 -15.20
CA ALA A 382 -41.96 -9.27 -16.29
C ALA A 382 -40.65 -8.69 -16.85
N ALA A 383 -39.49 -9.35 -16.62
CA ALA A 383 -38.20 -8.90 -17.15
C ALA A 383 -38.18 -8.81 -18.69
N ALA A 384 -38.96 -9.65 -19.36
CA ALA A 384 -39.11 -9.67 -20.80
C ALA A 384 -39.95 -8.49 -21.35
N ASP A 385 -40.65 -7.76 -20.48
CA ASP A 385 -41.43 -6.56 -20.82
C ASP A 385 -40.58 -5.27 -20.67
N VAL A 386 -39.33 -5.38 -20.19
CA VAL A 386 -38.35 -4.29 -20.13
C VAL A 386 -37.70 -4.08 -21.51
N PRO A 387 -37.71 -2.88 -22.11
CA PRO A 387 -37.14 -2.65 -23.44
C PRO A 387 -35.62 -2.86 -23.50
N ALA A 388 -35.14 -3.49 -24.59
CA ALA A 388 -33.71 -3.74 -24.83
C ALA A 388 -32.84 -2.49 -25.13
N GLY A 389 -33.44 -1.30 -25.14
CA GLY A 389 -32.75 0.00 -25.25
C GLY A 389 -32.79 0.81 -23.96
N THR A 390 -33.11 0.18 -22.83
CA THR A 390 -33.16 0.83 -21.50
C THR A 390 -31.72 1.06 -21.00
N THR A 391 -31.46 2.27 -20.51
CA THR A 391 -30.28 2.62 -19.72
C THR A 391 -30.66 2.76 -18.25
N PHE A 392 -29.66 2.65 -17.38
CA PHE A 392 -29.78 2.86 -15.94
C PHE A 392 -28.71 3.85 -15.51
N GLU A 393 -29.01 4.67 -14.51
CA GLU A 393 -28.09 5.67 -13.96
C GLU A 393 -27.45 5.07 -12.69
N VAL A 394 -26.12 5.06 -12.66
CA VAL A 394 -25.30 4.51 -11.58
C VAL A 394 -24.41 5.63 -11.07
N GLU A 395 -24.77 6.19 -9.92
CA GLU A 395 -24.00 7.23 -9.24
C GLU A 395 -22.79 6.60 -8.56
N TYR A 396 -21.61 7.20 -8.71
CA TYR A 396 -20.43 6.88 -7.91
C TYR A 396 -19.92 8.13 -7.20
N THR A 397 -19.42 7.95 -5.99
CA THR A 397 -18.71 8.97 -5.19
C THR A 397 -17.41 8.38 -4.68
N TYR A 398 -16.40 9.21 -4.47
CA TYR A 398 -15.09 8.75 -4.00
C TYR A 398 -14.44 9.72 -3.02
N GLU A 399 -13.51 9.18 -2.21
CA GLU A 399 -12.66 9.89 -1.26
C GLU A 399 -11.20 9.43 -1.47
N GLU A 400 -10.35 10.35 -1.91
CA GLU A 400 -8.92 10.14 -2.19
C GLU A 400 -8.07 10.17 -0.90
N PRO A 401 -6.84 9.62 -0.88
CA PRO A 401 -6.02 9.55 0.33
C PRO A 401 -5.65 10.89 1.00
N ASP A 402 -5.74 12.00 0.28
CA ASP A 402 -5.52 13.36 0.80
C ASP A 402 -6.79 13.99 1.43
N GLY A 403 -7.95 13.35 1.27
CA GLY A 403 -9.27 13.85 1.68
C GLY A 403 -10.04 14.60 0.58
N THR A 404 -9.53 14.63 -0.66
CA THR A 404 -10.27 15.12 -1.83
C THR A 404 -11.47 14.21 -2.11
N THR A 405 -12.63 14.79 -2.41
CA THR A 405 -13.88 14.05 -2.62
C THR A 405 -14.58 14.47 -3.90
N GLY A 406 -15.11 13.49 -4.64
CA GLY A 406 -15.76 13.69 -5.92
C GLY A 406 -16.81 12.63 -6.25
N GLY A 407 -17.35 12.67 -7.47
CA GLY A 407 -18.37 11.74 -7.95
C GLY A 407 -19.10 12.23 -9.19
N ASP A 408 -19.68 11.29 -9.95
CA ASP A 408 -20.51 11.55 -11.13
C ASP A 408 -21.46 10.36 -11.40
N THR A 409 -22.28 10.42 -12.46
CA THR A 409 -23.25 9.38 -12.84
C THR A 409 -22.87 8.69 -14.14
N LEU A 410 -22.64 7.38 -14.06
CA LEU A 410 -22.39 6.52 -15.23
C LEU A 410 -23.72 6.02 -15.82
N VAL A 411 -23.92 6.24 -17.12
CA VAL A 411 -25.12 5.77 -17.85
C VAL A 411 -24.86 4.37 -18.40
N VAL A 412 -25.33 3.34 -17.70
CA VAL A 412 -25.01 1.94 -17.99
C VAL A 412 -26.13 1.28 -18.82
N PRO A 413 -25.83 0.71 -20.01
CA PRO A 413 -26.85 0.11 -20.87
C PRO A 413 -27.22 -1.32 -20.44
N ILE A 414 -28.50 -1.70 -20.60
CA ILE A 414 -29.02 -3.06 -20.35
C ILE A 414 -28.36 -4.17 -21.21
N SER A 415 -27.51 -3.81 -22.18
CA SER A 415 -26.77 -4.76 -23.02
C SER A 415 -25.64 -5.50 -22.29
N GLY A 416 -25.25 -5.08 -21.08
CA GLY A 416 -24.10 -5.65 -20.37
C GLY A 416 -22.76 -5.29 -21.02
N ALA A 417 -22.67 -4.10 -21.63
CA ALA A 417 -21.38 -3.54 -22.03
C ALA A 417 -20.67 -2.98 -20.79
N LEU A 418 -19.34 -3.06 -20.76
CA LEU A 418 -18.52 -2.39 -19.76
C LEU A 418 -18.52 -0.88 -20.02
N VAL A 419 -18.69 -0.10 -18.97
CA VAL A 419 -18.51 1.35 -18.93
C VAL A 419 -17.37 1.63 -17.95
N ASN A 420 -16.32 2.31 -18.40
CA ASN A 420 -15.19 2.68 -17.54
C ASN A 420 -15.61 3.81 -16.59
N GLY A 421 -15.16 3.73 -15.33
CA GLY A 421 -15.11 4.88 -14.43
C GLY A 421 -13.90 5.77 -14.72
N PRO A 422 -13.67 6.82 -13.91
CA PRO A 422 -12.47 7.64 -13.98
C PRO A 422 -11.21 6.84 -13.60
N THR A 423 -10.05 7.40 -13.94
CA THR A 423 -8.78 7.05 -13.29
C THR A 423 -8.75 7.70 -11.90
N LEU A 424 -8.34 6.95 -10.87
CA LEU A 424 -8.31 7.41 -9.47
C LEU A 424 -7.00 6.98 -8.80
N PRO A 425 -6.43 7.78 -7.88
CA PRO A 425 -5.24 7.39 -7.12
C PRO A 425 -5.40 6.04 -6.40
N VAL A 426 -4.29 5.36 -6.15
CA VAL A 426 -4.25 4.19 -5.25
C VAL A 426 -4.80 4.57 -3.86
N ASP A 427 -5.43 3.60 -3.18
CA ASP A 427 -6.13 3.72 -1.90
C ASP A 427 -7.37 4.64 -1.86
N THR A 428 -7.77 5.23 -3.00
CA THR A 428 -9.06 5.94 -3.12
C THR A 428 -10.24 5.02 -2.81
N VAL A 429 -11.12 5.44 -1.90
CA VAL A 429 -12.33 4.69 -1.52
C VAL A 429 -13.50 5.13 -2.41
N VAL A 430 -14.09 4.19 -3.14
CA VAL A 430 -15.20 4.43 -4.08
C VAL A 430 -16.48 3.77 -3.57
N THR A 431 -17.58 4.50 -3.61
CA THR A 431 -18.93 4.03 -3.26
C THR A 431 -19.84 4.22 -4.46
N VAL A 432 -20.59 3.20 -4.87
CA VAL A 432 -21.54 3.28 -6.00
C VAL A 432 -22.95 2.84 -5.61
N THR A 433 -23.94 3.49 -6.24
CA THR A 433 -25.38 3.39 -5.92
C THR A 433 -26.19 3.30 -7.22
N GLU A 434 -27.31 2.57 -7.26
CA GLU A 434 -28.28 2.68 -8.37
C GLU A 434 -29.37 3.72 -8.07
N THR A 435 -29.62 4.63 -9.02
CA THR A 435 -30.59 5.72 -8.89
C THR A 435 -31.67 5.69 -9.99
N ASP A 436 -32.81 6.33 -9.72
CA ASP A 436 -33.96 6.57 -10.61
C ASP A 436 -34.36 5.45 -11.60
N LEU A 437 -34.87 4.34 -11.06
CA LEU A 437 -35.36 3.19 -11.85
C LEU A 437 -36.45 3.58 -12.90
N PRO A 438 -36.32 3.16 -14.17
CA PRO A 438 -37.17 3.62 -15.26
C PRO A 438 -38.59 3.02 -15.22
N SER A 439 -39.62 3.87 -15.33
CA SER A 439 -41.03 3.42 -15.23
C SER A 439 -41.50 2.61 -16.47
N VAL A 440 -41.95 1.36 -16.25
CA VAL A 440 -42.44 0.45 -17.30
C VAL A 440 -43.91 0.06 -17.02
N PRO A 441 -44.86 0.21 -17.98
CA PRO A 441 -46.28 -0.08 -17.74
C PRO A 441 -46.57 -1.57 -17.49
N GLY A 442 -47.18 -1.89 -16.34
CA GLY A 442 -47.47 -3.28 -15.94
C GLY A 442 -46.32 -3.96 -15.19
N VAL A 443 -45.24 -3.23 -14.90
CA VAL A 443 -44.10 -3.63 -14.07
C VAL A 443 -44.11 -2.80 -12.78
N GLU A 444 -43.63 -3.39 -11.68
CA GLU A 444 -43.50 -2.75 -10.36
C GLU A 444 -42.20 -3.23 -9.71
N TRP A 445 -41.11 -2.45 -9.86
CA TRP A 445 -39.74 -2.91 -9.58
C TRP A 445 -39.51 -3.45 -8.16
N GLY A 446 -38.66 -4.47 -8.06
CA GLY A 446 -38.06 -4.93 -6.81
C GLY A 446 -36.70 -4.27 -6.53
N THR A 447 -36.20 -4.44 -5.31
CA THR A 447 -34.96 -3.83 -4.80
C THR A 447 -33.74 -4.16 -5.67
N PRO A 448 -32.85 -3.18 -5.95
CA PRO A 448 -31.60 -3.41 -6.65
C PRO A 448 -30.58 -4.22 -5.83
N VAL A 449 -29.57 -4.77 -6.52
CA VAL A 449 -28.37 -5.37 -5.93
C VAL A 449 -27.15 -5.04 -6.79
N ILE A 450 -26.10 -4.51 -6.18
CA ILE A 450 -24.76 -4.31 -6.75
C ILE A 450 -23.83 -5.45 -6.30
N GLN A 451 -22.96 -5.88 -7.21
CA GLN A 451 -21.88 -6.83 -6.99
C GLN A 451 -20.54 -6.17 -7.33
N VAL A 452 -19.50 -6.42 -6.52
CA VAL A 452 -18.12 -5.95 -6.75
C VAL A 452 -17.19 -7.17 -6.85
N ASN A 453 -16.42 -7.25 -7.93
CA ASN A 453 -15.57 -8.39 -8.30
C ASN A 453 -16.31 -9.76 -8.30
N GLY A 454 -17.65 -9.73 -8.40
CA GLY A 454 -18.54 -10.90 -8.37
C GLY A 454 -19.30 -11.11 -7.04
N GLU A 455 -18.84 -10.52 -5.94
CA GLU A 455 -19.49 -10.66 -4.63
C GLU A 455 -20.64 -9.65 -4.45
N PRO A 456 -21.85 -10.08 -4.04
CA PRO A 456 -23.00 -9.21 -3.86
C PRO A 456 -22.92 -8.43 -2.54
N LEU A 457 -22.83 -7.10 -2.62
CA LEU A 457 -22.67 -6.23 -1.43
C LEU A 457 -23.95 -5.50 -1.02
N GLY A 458 -24.91 -5.32 -1.94
CA GLY A 458 -26.16 -4.61 -1.68
C GLY A 458 -26.27 -3.34 -2.54
N ASP A 459 -26.93 -2.31 -2.03
CA ASP A 459 -27.01 -0.98 -2.66
C ASP A 459 -27.18 0.07 -1.54
N PRO A 460 -26.24 1.02 -1.35
CA PRO A 460 -24.98 1.20 -2.08
C PRO A 460 -23.95 0.09 -1.79
N ALA A 461 -22.88 0.05 -2.59
CA ALA A 461 -21.73 -0.82 -2.42
C ALA A 461 -20.41 -0.02 -2.43
N GLN A 462 -19.40 -0.44 -1.66
CA GLN A 462 -18.14 0.28 -1.48
C GLN A 462 -16.92 -0.63 -1.73
N PHE A 463 -15.84 -0.07 -2.29
CA PHE A 463 -14.54 -0.71 -2.50
C PHE A 463 -13.40 0.32 -2.46
N THR A 464 -12.16 -0.17 -2.50
CA THR A 464 -10.95 0.67 -2.55
C THR A 464 -10.19 0.39 -3.86
N ILE A 465 -9.65 1.43 -4.48
CA ILE A 465 -8.74 1.32 -5.63
C ILE A 465 -7.39 0.78 -5.13
N GLN A 466 -6.90 -0.31 -5.72
CA GLN A 466 -5.64 -0.93 -5.32
C GLN A 466 -4.71 -1.11 -6.51
N GLU A 467 -3.41 -1.10 -6.24
CA GLU A 467 -2.38 -1.42 -7.23
C GLU A 467 -2.69 -2.72 -7.96
N ASN A 468 -2.42 -2.73 -9.27
CA ASN A 468 -2.58 -3.90 -10.14
C ASN A 468 -4.01 -4.51 -10.21
N GLN A 469 -5.06 -3.78 -9.79
CA GLN A 469 -6.43 -4.29 -9.80
C GLN A 469 -7.45 -3.37 -10.50
N THR A 470 -8.05 -3.85 -11.60
CA THR A 470 -9.25 -3.23 -12.19
C THR A 470 -10.51 -3.78 -11.52
N VAL A 471 -11.21 -2.96 -10.75
CA VAL A 471 -12.43 -3.39 -10.04
C VAL A 471 -13.62 -3.50 -10.99
N THR A 472 -14.38 -4.60 -10.92
CA THR A 472 -15.55 -4.83 -11.80
C THR A 472 -16.86 -4.78 -11.01
N VAL A 473 -17.81 -3.95 -11.42
CA VAL A 473 -19.09 -3.66 -10.73
C VAL A 473 -20.29 -4.10 -11.58
N THR A 474 -21.34 -4.72 -10.99
CA THR A 474 -22.52 -5.26 -11.71
C THR A 474 -23.85 -5.04 -10.97
N VAL A 475 -24.96 -4.66 -11.64
CA VAL A 475 -26.24 -4.19 -11.00
C VAL A 475 -27.54 -4.86 -11.53
N VAL A 476 -28.61 -5.13 -10.72
CA VAL A 476 -29.76 -6.10 -10.98
C VAL A 476 -31.20 -5.77 -10.39
N ASN A 477 -32.40 -6.07 -11.01
CA ASN A 477 -33.82 -5.57 -10.65
C ASN A 477 -35.14 -6.53 -10.88
N THR A 478 -36.48 -6.18 -10.57
CA THR A 478 -37.80 -7.04 -10.55
C THR A 478 -39.31 -6.50 -10.89
N ALA A 479 -40.54 -7.06 -10.48
CA ALA A 479 -42.01 -6.72 -10.91
C ALA A 479 -43.37 -7.26 -10.14
N ASN A 480 -44.61 -6.59 -10.04
CA ASN A 480 -46.03 -7.07 -9.52
C ASN A 480 -47.43 -6.22 -9.80
N GLY A 481 -48.70 -6.57 -9.27
CA GLY A 481 -50.03 -5.73 -9.20
C GLY A 481 -51.57 -6.31 -9.05
N GLY A 482 -52.69 -5.58 -8.64
CA GLY A 482 -54.23 -5.97 -8.68
C GLY A 482 -55.46 -5.21 -7.89
N ALA A 483 -56.83 -5.40 -8.13
CA ALA A 483 -58.08 -4.76 -7.41
C ALA A 483 -59.64 -5.21 -7.69
N VAL A 484 -60.73 -4.98 -6.82
CA VAL A 484 -62.26 -5.33 -6.97
C VAL A 484 -63.44 -4.62 -6.06
N PRO A 485 -64.81 -4.55 -6.38
CA PRO A 485 -66.05 -4.01 -5.59
C PRO A 485 -67.42 -4.90 -5.53
N THR A 486 -68.71 -4.70 -5.00
CA THR A 486 -69.63 -3.90 -4.02
C THR A 486 -71.18 -4.38 -3.92
N VAL A 487 -72.05 -4.19 -2.84
CA VAL A 487 -73.58 -4.51 -2.73
C VAL A 487 -74.62 -3.66 -1.81
N GLY A 488 -75.36 -4.09 -0.72
CA GLY A 488 -75.95 -3.24 0.44
C GLY A 488 -77.45 -3.04 0.96
N GLY A 489 -77.74 -2.85 2.30
CA GLY A 489 -79.09 -2.58 2.96
C GLY A 489 -79.25 -2.14 4.49
N PHE A 490 -79.01 -2.98 5.53
CA PHE A 490 -78.81 -2.56 6.96
C PHE A 490 -77.75 -3.42 7.65
N SER A 491 -77.12 -2.92 8.71
CA SER A 491 -76.08 -3.67 9.42
C SER A 491 -75.96 -3.34 10.91
N VAL A 492 -75.39 -4.29 11.67
CA VAL A 492 -75.07 -4.14 13.09
C VAL A 492 -73.59 -4.47 13.30
N ALA A 493 -72.87 -3.59 13.98
CA ALA A 493 -71.51 -3.84 14.47
C ALA A 493 -71.54 -3.91 16.00
N LYS A 494 -70.72 -4.78 16.59
CA LYS A 494 -70.41 -4.68 18.01
C LYS A 494 -69.48 -3.49 18.24
N ALA A 495 -69.53 -2.93 19.44
CA ALA A 495 -68.39 -2.22 20.00
C ALA A 495 -68.11 -2.77 21.41
N VAL A 496 -66.83 -2.86 21.75
CA VAL A 496 -66.35 -3.09 23.10
C VAL A 496 -65.58 -1.85 23.52
N THR A 497 -65.82 -1.39 24.75
CA THR A 497 -65.21 -0.19 25.35
C THR A 497 -64.86 -0.48 26.80
N GLY A 498 -64.24 0.46 27.52
CA GLY A 498 -63.71 0.21 28.86
C GLY A 498 -62.23 -0.18 28.83
N ASP A 499 -61.63 -0.43 29.99
CA ASP A 499 -60.19 -0.66 30.12
C ASP A 499 -59.76 -2.07 29.68
N ALA A 500 -60.60 -3.10 29.85
CA ALA A 500 -60.32 -4.47 29.38
C ALA A 500 -60.81 -4.76 27.95
N ALA A 501 -61.14 -3.74 27.16
CA ALA A 501 -61.85 -3.90 25.89
C ALA A 501 -61.14 -4.79 24.86
N GLY A 502 -59.80 -4.78 24.83
CA GLY A 502 -59.00 -5.59 23.91
C GLY A 502 -58.66 -7.00 24.40
N LEU A 503 -59.06 -7.39 25.62
CA LEU A 503 -59.01 -8.81 26.03
C LEU A 503 -60.08 -9.65 25.34
N VAL A 504 -61.16 -9.02 24.86
CA VAL A 504 -62.32 -9.70 24.29
C VAL A 504 -61.96 -10.20 22.88
N PRO A 505 -61.89 -11.53 22.63
CA PRO A 505 -61.48 -12.06 21.34
C PRO A 505 -62.35 -11.56 20.19
N ALA A 506 -61.72 -11.31 19.03
CA ALA A 506 -62.37 -10.83 17.82
C ALA A 506 -63.69 -11.56 17.47
N ASP A 507 -63.68 -12.88 17.61
CA ASP A 507 -64.79 -13.80 17.31
C ASP A 507 -65.80 -13.99 18.48
N THR A 508 -65.70 -13.19 19.54
CA THR A 508 -66.65 -13.25 20.67
C THR A 508 -68.06 -12.88 20.20
N ALA A 509 -68.95 -13.86 20.22
CA ALA A 509 -70.29 -13.78 19.67
C ALA A 509 -71.31 -13.16 20.65
N PHE A 510 -71.85 -12.00 20.28
CA PHE A 510 -73.00 -11.37 20.92
C PHE A 510 -74.27 -11.59 20.07
N LEU A 511 -75.42 -11.76 20.73
CA LEU A 511 -76.69 -12.02 20.05
C LEU A 511 -77.62 -10.81 20.12
N VAL A 512 -77.92 -10.22 18.97
CA VAL A 512 -78.80 -9.06 18.81
C VAL A 512 -80.07 -9.49 18.08
N ASP A 513 -81.20 -9.49 18.79
CA ASP A 513 -82.52 -9.70 18.18
C ASP A 513 -82.96 -8.46 17.41
N TRP A 514 -83.64 -8.66 16.28
CA TRP A 514 -84.22 -7.58 15.47
C TRP A 514 -85.63 -7.90 14.96
N GLU A 515 -86.43 -6.86 14.75
CA GLU A 515 -87.79 -6.92 14.20
C GLU A 515 -88.03 -5.70 13.28
N ALA A 516 -88.56 -5.92 12.07
CA ALA A 516 -88.67 -4.92 11.02
C ALA A 516 -90.12 -4.58 10.64
N GLY A 517 -90.48 -3.30 10.77
CA GLY A 517 -91.74 -2.74 10.28
C GLY A 517 -91.57 -2.14 8.89
N LEU A 518 -92.10 -2.83 7.86
CA LEU A 518 -92.18 -2.29 6.49
C LEU A 518 -93.03 -1.01 6.43
N PRO A 519 -92.73 -0.06 5.51
CA PRO A 519 -93.56 1.11 5.29
C PRO A 519 -94.89 0.72 4.61
N GLU A 520 -95.93 1.53 4.81
CA GLU A 520 -97.29 1.24 4.34
C GLU A 520 -97.33 1.04 2.81
N GLY A 521 -97.58 -0.20 2.38
CA GLY A 521 -97.71 -0.58 0.97
C GLY A 521 -96.45 -1.18 0.32
N ALA A 522 -95.32 -1.29 1.02
CA ALA A 522 -94.18 -2.06 0.54
C ALA A 522 -94.39 -3.57 0.73
N THR A 523 -93.79 -4.37 -0.16
CA THR A 523 -93.72 -5.83 -0.08
C THR A 523 -92.27 -6.27 -0.08
N TYR A 524 -91.93 -7.19 0.81
CA TYR A 524 -90.61 -7.80 0.91
C TYR A 524 -90.83 -9.32 1.11
N ASP A 525 -90.12 -10.14 0.34
CA ASP A 525 -90.33 -11.60 0.30
C ASP A 525 -89.45 -12.38 1.30
N GLY A 526 -88.58 -11.68 2.04
CA GLY A 526 -87.74 -12.25 3.10
C GLY A 526 -88.30 -12.05 4.52
N ASP A 527 -87.57 -12.54 5.52
CA ASP A 527 -87.97 -12.45 6.93
C ASP A 527 -88.01 -11.01 7.45
N LEU A 528 -88.95 -10.74 8.37
CA LEU A 528 -89.12 -9.44 9.05
C LEU A 528 -88.70 -9.47 10.53
N SER A 529 -88.03 -10.53 10.98
CA SER A 529 -87.44 -10.60 12.32
C SER A 529 -86.38 -11.71 12.38
N GLY A 530 -85.41 -11.59 13.27
CA GLY A 530 -84.42 -12.63 13.50
C GLY A 530 -83.46 -12.31 14.64
N THR A 531 -82.39 -13.09 14.73
CA THR A 531 -81.24 -12.81 15.61
C THR A 531 -80.00 -12.68 14.73
N LEU A 532 -79.24 -11.60 14.88
CA LEU A 532 -77.90 -11.45 14.31
C LEU A 532 -76.88 -11.87 15.36
N THR A 533 -75.89 -12.66 14.95
CA THR A 533 -74.66 -12.83 15.72
C THR A 533 -73.69 -11.74 15.29
N VAL A 534 -73.32 -10.85 16.19
CA VAL A 534 -72.32 -9.79 15.96
C VAL A 534 -71.06 -10.15 16.74
N LEU A 535 -69.89 -9.93 16.13
CA LEU A 535 -68.60 -10.31 16.70
C LEU A 535 -67.89 -9.07 17.28
N ALA A 536 -67.06 -9.25 18.30
CA ALA A 536 -66.42 -8.16 19.05
C ALA A 536 -65.42 -7.33 18.24
N ASP A 537 -64.86 -7.90 17.16
CA ASP A 537 -64.02 -7.22 16.17
C ASP A 537 -64.69 -6.03 15.44
N GLY A 538 -65.97 -5.78 15.69
CA GLY A 538 -66.73 -4.73 15.03
C GLY A 538 -67.09 -5.08 13.58
N THR A 539 -66.97 -6.35 13.18
CA THR A 539 -67.43 -6.80 11.87
C THR A 539 -68.89 -6.46 11.67
N VAL A 540 -69.14 -5.87 10.51
CA VAL A 540 -70.43 -5.30 10.12
C VAL A 540 -71.33 -6.45 9.70
N THR A 541 -72.01 -7.07 10.67
CA THR A 541 -73.01 -8.11 10.43
C THR A 541 -74.21 -7.48 9.75
N ASN A 542 -74.32 -7.68 8.44
CA ASN A 542 -75.45 -7.18 7.67
C ASN A 542 -76.75 -7.91 8.08
N GLY A 543 -77.81 -7.13 8.31
CA GLY A 543 -79.17 -7.60 8.10
C GLY A 543 -79.45 -7.75 6.60
N PRO A 544 -80.71 -7.91 6.18
CA PRO A 544 -81.00 -8.12 4.77
C PRO A 544 -80.58 -6.91 3.90
N SER A 545 -79.87 -7.22 2.82
CA SER A 545 -79.14 -6.24 1.98
C SER A 545 -79.89 -5.87 0.70
N ASP A 546 -81.20 -6.03 0.73
CA ASP A 546 -82.18 -5.75 -0.33
C ASP A 546 -83.48 -5.18 0.25
N LEU A 547 -83.48 -4.76 1.53
CA LEU A 547 -84.63 -4.16 2.19
C LEU A 547 -85.11 -2.90 1.46
N PRO A 548 -86.43 -2.73 1.26
CA PRO A 548 -86.99 -1.49 0.75
C PRO A 548 -86.60 -0.29 1.63
N VAL A 549 -86.04 0.74 0.99
CA VAL A 549 -85.77 2.06 1.57
C VAL A 549 -87.03 2.58 2.28
N GLY A 550 -86.88 3.04 3.52
CA GLY A 550 -87.99 3.44 4.40
C GLY A 550 -88.51 2.35 5.35
N THR A 551 -87.97 1.14 5.33
CA THR A 551 -88.25 0.10 6.37
C THR A 551 -87.74 0.54 7.73
N THR A 552 -88.47 0.26 8.80
CA THR A 552 -88.06 0.52 10.19
C THR A 552 -87.55 -0.76 10.85
N VAL A 553 -86.55 -0.69 11.73
CA VAL A 553 -85.96 -1.87 12.41
C VAL A 553 -85.73 -1.60 13.89
N ALA A 554 -86.37 -2.39 14.76
CA ALA A 554 -86.06 -2.44 16.19
C ALA A 554 -84.98 -3.49 16.46
N LEU A 555 -84.09 -3.21 17.42
CA LEU A 555 -83.01 -4.09 17.87
C LEU A 555 -82.93 -4.16 19.40
N ALA A 556 -82.49 -5.30 19.95
CA ALA A 556 -82.19 -5.51 21.37
C ALA A 556 -81.10 -6.59 21.57
N GLU A 557 -80.18 -6.39 22.52
CA GLU A 557 -79.15 -7.36 22.87
C GLU A 557 -79.63 -8.38 23.92
N ARG A 558 -79.17 -9.63 23.80
CA ARG A 558 -79.52 -10.71 24.74
C ARG A 558 -78.57 -10.79 25.93
N THR A 559 -79.12 -11.27 27.05
CA THR A 559 -78.39 -11.66 28.26
C THR A 559 -78.66 -13.14 28.60
N PRO A 560 -77.73 -13.86 29.24
CA PRO A 560 -76.41 -13.43 29.70
C PRO A 560 -75.45 -13.09 28.54
N LEU A 561 -74.46 -12.25 28.84
CA LEU A 561 -73.34 -11.93 27.95
C LEU A 561 -72.30 -13.07 27.97
N PRO A 562 -71.42 -13.19 26.97
CA PRO A 562 -70.35 -14.19 26.96
C PRO A 562 -69.36 -13.99 28.11
N GLU A 563 -68.95 -15.08 28.75
CA GLU A 563 -67.85 -15.09 29.74
C GLU A 563 -66.50 -14.91 29.03
N VAL A 564 -65.65 -14.02 29.52
CA VAL A 564 -64.31 -13.73 28.98
C VAL A 564 -63.35 -13.58 30.16
N ASP A 565 -62.22 -14.29 30.13
CA ASP A 565 -61.25 -14.28 31.24
C ASP A 565 -60.66 -12.87 31.45
N GLY A 566 -60.66 -12.41 32.70
CA GLY A 566 -60.16 -11.07 33.08
C GLY A 566 -61.13 -9.90 32.85
N VAL A 567 -62.36 -10.15 32.36
CA VAL A 567 -63.36 -9.11 32.02
C VAL A 567 -64.62 -9.21 32.88
N GLU A 568 -65.00 -8.10 33.52
CA GLU A 568 -66.35 -7.88 34.06
C GLU A 568 -67.17 -6.97 33.12
N TRP A 569 -68.45 -7.27 32.89
CA TRP A 569 -69.30 -6.59 31.90
C TRP A 569 -70.26 -5.55 32.50
N GLY A 570 -70.22 -4.34 31.96
CA GLY A 570 -71.21 -3.27 32.19
C GLY A 570 -72.40 -3.26 31.21
N ASP A 571 -73.44 -2.51 31.58
CA ASP A 571 -74.70 -2.37 30.84
C ASP A 571 -74.51 -1.98 29.35
N PRO A 572 -75.23 -2.62 28.40
CA PRO A 572 -75.08 -2.34 26.98
C PRO A 572 -75.83 -1.08 26.51
N VAL A 573 -75.29 -0.41 25.48
CA VAL A 573 -75.83 0.83 24.88
C VAL A 573 -75.95 0.66 23.36
N LEU A 574 -77.11 1.02 22.78
CA LEU A 574 -77.33 0.98 21.34
C LEU A 574 -77.28 2.40 20.74
N SER A 575 -76.52 2.57 19.65
CA SER A 575 -76.36 3.85 18.94
C SER A 575 -76.45 3.67 17.42
N PRO A 576 -77.33 4.39 16.70
CA PRO A 576 -78.42 5.19 17.23
C PRO A 576 -79.42 4.33 18.03
N ALA A 577 -80.18 4.97 18.92
CA ALA A 577 -81.15 4.26 19.75
C ALA A 577 -82.23 3.57 18.88
N SER A 578 -82.43 2.28 19.13
CA SER A 578 -83.48 1.45 18.53
C SER A 578 -84.89 2.06 18.72
N PRO A 579 -85.77 2.11 17.69
CA PRO A 579 -85.62 1.59 16.33
C PRO A 579 -85.05 2.60 15.30
N VAL A 580 -84.53 2.07 14.18
CA VAL A 580 -83.88 2.82 13.08
C VAL A 580 -84.68 2.76 11.75
N THR A 581 -84.23 3.39 10.65
CA THR A 581 -84.98 3.45 9.37
C THR A 581 -84.08 3.46 8.11
N ILE A 582 -84.31 2.51 7.18
CA ILE A 582 -83.47 2.21 5.99
C ILE A 582 -83.39 3.36 4.98
N VAL A 583 -82.21 3.57 4.40
CA VAL A 583 -81.88 4.59 3.37
C VAL A 583 -81.25 3.97 2.11
N GLU A 584 -81.12 4.74 1.04
CA GLU A 584 -80.54 4.30 -0.24
C GLU A 584 -79.01 4.17 -0.18
N GLY A 585 -78.46 3.07 -0.73
CA GLY A 585 -77.02 2.88 -0.94
C GLY A 585 -76.40 1.66 -0.26
N THR A 586 -75.18 1.32 -0.68
CA THR A 586 -74.44 0.09 -0.36
C THR A 586 -74.27 -0.21 1.13
N THR A 587 -74.14 0.84 1.92
CA THR A 587 -73.72 0.75 3.32
C THR A 587 -74.90 0.58 4.26
N GLY A 588 -76.12 0.86 3.79
CA GLY A 588 -77.31 0.77 4.59
C GLY A 588 -77.32 1.68 5.82
N VAL A 589 -78.10 1.28 6.82
CA VAL A 589 -78.07 1.88 8.17
C VAL A 589 -77.23 1.01 9.09
N ALA A 590 -76.14 1.59 9.60
CA ALA A 590 -75.33 0.97 10.64
C ALA A 590 -75.89 1.25 12.04
N VAL A 591 -75.90 0.22 12.89
CA VAL A 591 -76.19 0.31 14.33
C VAL A 591 -75.01 -0.28 15.10
N THR A 592 -74.55 0.43 16.12
CA THR A 592 -73.50 -0.04 17.03
C THR A 592 -74.12 -0.48 18.35
N VAL A 593 -73.75 -1.67 18.83
CA VAL A 593 -74.15 -2.19 20.15
C VAL A 593 -72.92 -2.25 21.04
N THR A 594 -72.79 -1.30 21.96
CA THR A 594 -71.61 -1.10 22.81
C THR A 594 -71.77 -1.82 24.15
N ASN A 595 -70.81 -2.67 24.54
CA ASN A 595 -70.60 -3.05 25.95
C ASN A 595 -69.37 -2.33 26.54
N VAL A 596 -69.31 -2.30 27.87
CA VAL A 596 -68.14 -1.89 28.64
C VAL A 596 -67.52 -3.12 29.31
N ALA A 597 -66.23 -3.38 29.05
CA ALA A 597 -65.41 -4.43 29.64
C ALA A 597 -64.47 -3.79 30.68
N VAL A 598 -64.44 -4.34 31.89
CA VAL A 598 -63.67 -3.84 33.04
C VAL A 598 -62.65 -4.88 33.51
N ALA A 599 -61.42 -4.47 33.80
CA ALA A 599 -60.31 -5.36 34.14
C ALA A 599 -60.36 -5.85 35.60
N VAL A 600 -60.08 -7.15 35.79
CA VAL A 600 -59.77 -7.73 37.11
C VAL A 600 -58.31 -7.42 37.49
N VAL A 601 -58.01 -7.15 38.77
CA VAL A 601 -56.69 -6.64 39.23
C VAL A 601 -56.06 -7.45 40.38
N GLY A 602 -54.74 -7.28 40.57
CA GLY A 602 -53.91 -7.89 41.61
C GLY A 602 -52.59 -7.12 41.84
N GLY A 603 -51.59 -7.76 42.47
CA GLY A 603 -50.31 -7.08 42.81
C GLY A 603 -49.16 -8.02 43.18
N PHE A 604 -48.05 -7.48 43.70
CA PHE A 604 -46.88 -8.28 44.11
C PHE A 604 -46.07 -7.70 45.29
N THR A 605 -45.20 -8.52 45.87
CA THR A 605 -44.27 -8.21 46.97
C THR A 605 -42.90 -8.88 46.75
N VAL A 606 -41.83 -8.28 47.26
CA VAL A 606 -40.44 -8.74 47.08
C VAL A 606 -39.68 -8.72 48.41
N GLN A 607 -38.87 -9.75 48.69
CA GLN A 607 -37.94 -9.82 49.82
C GLN A 607 -36.53 -10.22 49.36
N LYS A 608 -35.50 -9.97 50.19
CA LYS A 608 -34.11 -10.40 49.94
C LYS A 608 -33.80 -11.71 50.66
N ALA A 609 -32.91 -12.51 50.07
CA ALA A 609 -32.16 -13.56 50.76
C ALA A 609 -30.67 -13.49 50.41
N LEU A 610 -29.83 -14.15 51.20
CA LEU A 610 -28.38 -14.20 51.01
C LEU A 610 -27.87 -15.64 51.26
N GLU A 611 -27.01 -16.11 50.37
CA GLU A 611 -26.35 -17.42 50.40
C GLU A 611 -24.83 -17.25 50.13
N GLY A 612 -24.05 -18.33 50.11
CA GLY A 612 -22.59 -18.28 49.91
C GLY A 612 -21.75 -18.26 51.20
N GLY A 613 -20.44 -18.44 51.06
CA GLY A 613 -19.49 -18.60 52.16
C GLY A 613 -19.25 -17.33 52.98
N ALA A 614 -19.37 -16.15 52.35
CA ALA A 614 -19.18 -14.83 52.96
C ALA A 614 -20.50 -14.16 53.39
N ALA A 615 -21.66 -14.75 53.13
CA ALA A 615 -22.99 -14.19 53.45
C ALA A 615 -23.15 -13.60 54.86
N SER A 616 -22.48 -14.20 55.85
CA SER A 616 -22.54 -13.75 57.25
C SER A 616 -21.77 -12.43 57.55
N ALA A 617 -21.00 -11.92 56.58
CA ALA A 617 -20.34 -10.62 56.67
C ALA A 617 -21.25 -9.43 56.28
N VAL A 618 -22.36 -9.69 55.56
CA VAL A 618 -23.25 -8.66 55.03
C VAL A 618 -24.14 -8.08 56.15
N PRO A 619 -24.12 -6.76 56.41
CA PRO A 619 -25.00 -6.14 57.42
C PRO A 619 -26.49 -6.31 57.08
N GLY A 620 -27.33 -6.63 58.07
CA GLY A 620 -28.77 -6.87 57.85
C GLY A 620 -29.56 -5.65 57.33
N ASP A 621 -29.06 -4.43 57.55
CA ASP A 621 -29.64 -3.20 57.03
C ASP A 621 -29.16 -2.81 55.62
N THR A 622 -28.25 -3.60 55.03
CA THR A 622 -27.79 -3.44 53.63
C THR A 622 -28.97 -3.44 52.68
N ALA A 623 -29.07 -2.38 51.88
CA ALA A 623 -30.16 -2.15 50.95
C ALA A 623 -29.77 -2.59 49.53
N PHE A 624 -30.66 -3.32 48.88
CA PHE A 624 -30.57 -3.70 47.48
C PHE A 624 -31.73 -3.06 46.72
N LEU A 625 -31.48 -2.63 45.47
CA LEU A 625 -32.46 -1.96 44.63
C LEU A 625 -32.91 -2.91 43.53
N VAL A 626 -34.20 -3.27 43.56
CA VAL A 626 -34.83 -4.16 42.58
C VAL A 626 -35.75 -3.31 41.71
N ASP A 627 -35.33 -3.08 40.47
CA ASP A 627 -36.19 -2.48 39.46
C ASP A 627 -37.25 -3.49 39.01
N TRP A 628 -38.42 -2.97 38.70
CA TRP A 628 -39.52 -3.73 38.11
C TRP A 628 -40.08 -2.97 36.91
N THR A 629 -40.48 -3.73 35.90
CA THR A 629 -41.21 -3.25 34.72
C THR A 629 -42.40 -4.17 34.47
N ALA A 630 -43.59 -3.59 34.32
CA ALA A 630 -44.86 -4.30 34.24
C ALA A 630 -45.43 -4.21 32.82
N THR A 631 -45.33 -5.32 32.08
CA THR A 631 -45.99 -5.50 30.78
C THR A 631 -47.44 -5.88 31.03
N VAL A 632 -48.32 -4.88 31.02
CA VAL A 632 -49.78 -5.05 31.08
C VAL A 632 -50.26 -5.85 29.85
N PRO A 633 -51.28 -6.73 29.95
CA PRO A 633 -51.72 -7.54 28.81
C PRO A 633 -52.12 -6.71 27.60
N ALA A 634 -51.78 -7.18 26.41
CA ALA A 634 -52.18 -6.53 25.16
C ALA A 634 -53.70 -6.41 25.10
N GLY A 635 -54.21 -5.18 24.89
CA GLY A 635 -55.63 -4.88 24.89
C GLY A 635 -56.22 -4.40 26.22
N VAL A 636 -55.43 -4.35 27.30
CA VAL A 636 -55.83 -3.70 28.57
C VAL A 636 -55.21 -2.30 28.68
N ALA A 637 -56.03 -1.31 29.04
CA ALA A 637 -55.57 0.02 29.45
C ALA A 637 -55.34 0.07 30.97
N TYR A 638 -54.26 0.74 31.40
CA TYR A 638 -53.92 0.95 32.81
C TYR A 638 -53.24 2.32 32.93
N ASP A 639 -53.61 3.11 33.95
CA ASP A 639 -53.12 4.47 34.18
C ASP A 639 -52.16 4.60 35.38
N GLY A 640 -51.92 3.50 36.10
CA GLY A 640 -50.90 3.41 37.14
C GLY A 640 -49.48 3.25 36.60
N ALA A 641 -48.51 3.10 37.50
CA ALA A 641 -47.11 2.98 37.13
C ALA A 641 -46.79 1.61 36.51
N THR A 642 -46.18 1.61 35.33
CA THR A 642 -45.67 0.40 34.66
C THR A 642 -44.18 0.13 34.91
N SER A 643 -43.51 0.95 35.73
CA SER A 643 -42.14 0.70 36.17
C SER A 643 -41.81 1.41 37.49
N GLY A 644 -40.79 0.94 38.21
CA GLY A 644 -40.21 1.62 39.36
C GLY A 644 -39.12 0.79 40.05
N THR A 645 -38.62 1.28 41.17
CA THR A 645 -37.59 0.61 41.99
C THR A 645 -38.14 0.29 43.38
N LEU A 646 -37.90 -0.93 43.86
CA LEU A 646 -38.15 -1.35 45.24
C LEU A 646 -36.84 -1.46 46.01
N THR A 647 -36.81 -0.96 47.25
CA THR A 647 -35.68 -1.20 48.17
C THR A 647 -36.01 -2.40 49.06
N VAL A 648 -35.27 -3.49 48.89
CA VAL A 648 -35.29 -4.66 49.80
C VAL A 648 -34.03 -4.65 50.67
N ARG A 649 -34.03 -5.38 51.79
CA ARG A 649 -32.89 -5.43 52.73
C ARG A 649 -32.47 -6.85 53.07
N ALA A 650 -31.18 -7.02 53.38
CA ALA A 650 -30.58 -8.27 53.84
C ALA A 650 -31.29 -8.94 55.04
N ASP A 651 -32.03 -8.17 55.86
CA ASP A 651 -32.88 -8.68 56.95
C ASP A 651 -34.13 -9.48 56.50
N GLY A 652 -34.39 -9.56 55.19
CA GLY A 652 -35.54 -10.27 54.62
C GLY A 652 -36.87 -9.52 54.73
N THR A 653 -36.85 -8.21 55.00
CA THR A 653 -38.10 -7.43 55.05
C THR A 653 -38.77 -7.31 53.67
N LEU A 654 -40.09 -7.52 53.65
CA LEU A 654 -40.93 -7.44 52.45
C LEU A 654 -41.15 -5.99 52.02
N ALA A 655 -40.83 -5.69 50.76
CA ALA A 655 -41.28 -4.52 50.01
C ALA A 655 -42.55 -4.86 49.21
N SER A 656 -43.43 -3.88 48.99
CA SER A 656 -44.66 -4.05 48.21
C SER A 656 -44.57 -3.27 46.89
N GLY A 657 -44.90 -3.94 45.78
CA GLY A 657 -45.19 -3.28 44.51
C GLY A 657 -46.62 -2.73 44.45
N PRO A 658 -47.09 -2.30 43.26
CA PRO A 658 -48.47 -1.90 43.05
C PRO A 658 -49.48 -3.04 43.36
N THR A 659 -50.71 -2.67 43.71
CA THR A 659 -51.77 -3.61 44.15
C THR A 659 -53.03 -3.54 43.27
N ASP A 660 -52.94 -2.90 42.12
CA ASP A 660 -54.01 -2.63 41.16
C ASP A 660 -53.63 -2.99 39.71
N LEU A 661 -52.57 -3.78 39.52
CA LEU A 661 -52.12 -4.25 38.19
C LEU A 661 -53.16 -5.22 37.61
N PRO A 662 -53.55 -5.10 36.32
CA PRO A 662 -54.45 -6.05 35.69
C PRO A 662 -53.96 -7.51 35.78
N VAL A 663 -54.87 -8.45 35.98
CA VAL A 663 -54.57 -9.89 35.99
C VAL A 663 -54.00 -10.30 34.64
N GLY A 664 -52.94 -11.13 34.66
CA GLY A 664 -52.14 -11.46 33.48
C GLY A 664 -50.97 -10.51 33.23
N THR A 665 -50.87 -9.35 33.91
CA THR A 665 -49.71 -8.46 33.81
C THR A 665 -48.43 -9.22 34.12
N THR A 666 -47.44 -9.10 33.25
CA THR A 666 -46.15 -9.78 33.37
C THR A 666 -45.10 -8.79 33.88
N VAL A 667 -44.63 -8.98 35.12
CA VAL A 667 -43.69 -8.09 35.79
C VAL A 667 -42.28 -8.67 35.74
N THR A 668 -41.42 -8.05 34.96
CA THR A 668 -39.98 -8.33 34.94
C THR A 668 -39.33 -7.61 36.10
N LEU A 669 -38.71 -8.37 36.99
CA LEU A 669 -37.89 -7.91 38.11
C LEU A 669 -36.40 -8.09 37.78
N ALA A 670 -35.58 -7.10 38.12
CA ALA A 670 -34.12 -7.12 37.97
C ALA A 670 -33.46 -6.38 39.14
N GLU A 671 -32.40 -6.94 39.71
CA GLU A 671 -31.62 -6.25 40.76
C GLU A 671 -30.53 -5.38 40.12
N GLN A 672 -30.42 -4.12 40.58
CA GLN A 672 -29.48 -3.14 40.05
C GLN A 672 -28.02 -3.55 40.29
N GLN A 673 -27.16 -3.10 39.37
CA GLN A 673 -25.71 -3.22 39.46
C GLN A 673 -25.07 -1.82 39.41
N PRO A 674 -23.93 -1.59 40.09
CA PRO A 674 -23.22 -2.52 40.96
C PRO A 674 -23.96 -2.79 42.28
N LEU A 675 -23.79 -4.00 42.80
CA LEU A 675 -24.22 -4.35 44.16
C LEU A 675 -23.40 -3.60 45.22
N PRO A 676 -23.88 -3.46 46.47
CA PRO A 676 -23.15 -2.79 47.54
C PRO A 676 -21.77 -3.42 47.79
N GLU A 677 -20.70 -2.62 47.71
CA GLU A 677 -19.34 -3.05 48.05
C GLU A 677 -19.24 -3.43 49.53
N ILE A 678 -18.80 -4.65 49.83
CA ILE A 678 -18.59 -5.17 51.18
C ILE A 678 -17.19 -5.81 51.23
N GLU A 679 -16.38 -5.43 52.21
CA GLU A 679 -15.00 -5.93 52.38
C GLU A 679 -14.97 -7.46 52.54
N GLY A 680 -14.30 -8.16 51.64
CA GLY A 680 -14.18 -9.63 51.65
C GLY A 680 -15.41 -10.39 51.14
N VAL A 681 -16.27 -9.75 50.34
CA VAL A 681 -17.40 -10.39 49.63
C VAL A 681 -17.25 -10.18 48.13
N GLU A 682 -17.23 -11.27 47.37
CA GLU A 682 -17.54 -11.26 45.94
C GLU A 682 -19.01 -11.67 45.73
N TRP A 683 -19.71 -10.99 44.81
CA TRP A 683 -21.13 -11.20 44.56
C TRP A 683 -21.37 -12.12 43.36
N GLY A 684 -21.89 -13.32 43.62
CA GLY A 684 -22.42 -14.19 42.58
C GLY A 684 -23.72 -13.66 41.96
N VAL A 685 -24.07 -14.20 40.79
CA VAL A 685 -25.24 -13.77 40.00
C VAL A 685 -26.55 -13.85 40.82
N PRO A 686 -27.36 -12.77 40.88
CA PRO A 686 -28.62 -12.78 41.61
C PRO A 686 -29.63 -13.76 41.01
N THR A 687 -30.32 -14.51 41.86
CA THR A 687 -31.41 -15.42 41.47
C THR A 687 -32.75 -14.92 42.03
N LEU A 688 -33.85 -15.26 41.36
CA LEU A 688 -35.20 -14.87 41.77
C LEU A 688 -36.12 -16.11 41.84
N GLU A 689 -36.85 -16.26 42.94
CA GLU A 689 -37.89 -17.30 43.09
C GLU A 689 -39.24 -16.67 43.48
N PRO A 690 -40.33 -16.87 42.70
CA PRO A 690 -40.33 -17.46 41.35
C PRO A 690 -39.50 -16.61 40.37
N ALA A 691 -39.03 -17.26 39.30
CA ALA A 691 -38.18 -16.62 38.30
C ALA A 691 -38.86 -15.42 37.63
N SER A 692 -38.05 -14.41 37.31
CA SER A 692 -38.47 -13.25 36.52
C SER A 692 -38.69 -13.64 35.06
N PRO A 693 -39.76 -13.18 34.39
CA PRO A 693 -40.84 -12.33 34.91
C PRO A 693 -41.98 -13.12 35.58
N ILE A 694 -42.65 -12.49 36.54
CA ILE A 694 -43.81 -13.05 37.24
C ILE A 694 -45.13 -12.64 36.57
N THR A 695 -46.20 -13.45 36.70
CA THR A 695 -47.54 -13.10 36.22
C THR A 695 -48.47 -12.73 37.38
N ILE A 696 -49.10 -11.56 37.33
CA ILE A 696 -50.08 -11.10 38.31
C ILE A 696 -51.37 -11.93 38.22
N VAL A 697 -51.88 -12.35 39.38
CA VAL A 697 -53.12 -13.14 39.55
C VAL A 697 -54.11 -12.41 40.46
N GLU A 698 -55.39 -12.75 40.34
CA GLU A 698 -56.44 -12.24 41.22
C GLU A 698 -56.18 -12.67 42.67
N GLY A 699 -56.09 -11.72 43.60
CA GLY A 699 -56.03 -12.04 45.03
C GLY A 699 -55.53 -10.90 45.93
N PRO A 700 -55.98 -10.84 47.20
CA PRO A 700 -55.73 -9.72 48.11
C PRO A 700 -54.32 -9.67 48.72
N THR A 701 -53.44 -10.61 48.39
CA THR A 701 -52.05 -10.70 48.90
C THR A 701 -50.98 -10.50 47.84
N GLY A 702 -51.35 -10.54 46.55
CA GLY A 702 -50.40 -10.52 45.44
C GLY A 702 -49.49 -11.75 45.34
N VAL A 703 -48.58 -11.70 44.37
CA VAL A 703 -47.49 -12.65 44.17
C VAL A 703 -46.31 -12.28 45.07
N ALA A 704 -45.63 -13.26 45.68
CA ALA A 704 -44.43 -13.02 46.50
C ALA A 704 -43.18 -13.52 45.78
N VAL A 705 -42.10 -12.74 45.82
CA VAL A 705 -40.81 -13.04 45.19
C VAL A 705 -39.66 -12.89 46.19
N THR A 706 -38.69 -13.79 46.14
CA THR A 706 -37.42 -13.69 46.86
C THR A 706 -36.30 -13.43 45.87
N VAL A 707 -35.43 -12.46 46.13
CA VAL A 707 -34.20 -12.20 45.37
C VAL A 707 -32.99 -12.63 46.21
N THR A 708 -32.30 -13.67 45.78
CA THR A 708 -31.17 -14.30 46.51
C THR A 708 -29.85 -13.94 45.84
N ASN A 709 -28.89 -13.39 46.60
CA ASN A 709 -27.52 -13.24 46.13
C ASN A 709 -26.59 -14.20 46.85
N THR A 710 -25.67 -14.79 46.10
CA THR A 710 -24.53 -15.51 46.67
C THR A 710 -23.42 -14.52 46.99
N ALA A 711 -22.89 -14.58 48.21
CA ALA A 711 -21.77 -13.80 48.69
C ALA A 711 -20.65 -14.79 49.05
N ASP A 712 -19.61 -14.85 48.22
CA ASP A 712 -18.48 -15.77 48.35
C ASP A 712 -17.16 -15.01 48.55
N ALA A 713 -16.03 -15.73 48.55
CA ALA A 713 -14.68 -15.16 48.60
C ALA A 713 -13.97 -15.40 47.25
N PRO A 714 -13.11 -14.46 46.80
CA PRO A 714 -12.51 -14.53 45.46
C PRO A 714 -11.57 -15.73 45.27
N ALA A 715 -11.34 -16.08 44.01
CA ALA A 715 -10.51 -17.20 43.59
C ALA A 715 -9.47 -16.77 42.55
N GLU A 716 -8.19 -17.00 42.84
CA GLU A 716 -7.07 -16.55 42.01
C GLU A 716 -6.84 -17.50 40.81
N ILE A 717 -6.76 -16.93 39.60
CA ILE A 717 -6.58 -17.62 38.31
C ILE A 717 -5.60 -16.86 37.40
N GLY A 718 -5.07 -17.51 36.37
CA GLY A 718 -4.21 -16.88 35.37
C GLY A 718 -3.98 -17.72 34.10
N GLY A 719 -3.04 -17.29 33.25
CA GLY A 719 -2.83 -17.90 31.93
C GLY A 719 -1.44 -17.73 31.33
N PHE A 720 -1.31 -18.11 30.05
CA PHE A 720 -0.07 -18.08 29.29
C PHE A 720 -0.31 -17.66 27.83
N ALA A 721 0.75 -17.29 27.12
CA ALA A 721 0.71 -17.06 25.67
C ALA A 721 1.98 -17.57 24.99
N VAL A 722 1.89 -17.87 23.70
CA VAL A 722 2.98 -18.43 22.89
C VAL A 722 3.26 -17.53 21.69
N GLN A 723 4.53 -17.29 21.41
CA GLN A 723 5.03 -16.52 20.27
C GLN A 723 5.99 -17.39 19.45
N LYS A 724 5.98 -17.26 18.11
CA LYS A 724 7.02 -17.87 17.27
C LYS A 724 8.26 -16.98 17.19
N SER A 725 9.40 -17.63 17.00
CA SER A 725 10.60 -17.04 16.44
C SER A 725 11.16 -17.95 15.33
N VAL A 726 11.71 -17.33 14.30
CA VAL A 726 12.44 -17.97 13.18
C VAL A 726 13.80 -17.28 13.06
N THR A 727 14.85 -18.07 12.88
CA THR A 727 16.25 -17.64 12.91
C THR A 727 17.07 -18.36 11.86
N GLY A 728 18.27 -17.88 11.52
CA GLY A 728 19.20 -18.55 10.60
C GLY A 728 19.29 -17.91 9.21
N ASP A 729 20.19 -18.42 8.38
CA ASP A 729 20.53 -17.85 7.06
C ASP A 729 19.38 -17.91 6.03
N ALA A 730 18.42 -18.82 6.20
CA ALA A 730 17.22 -18.90 5.38
C ALA A 730 15.95 -18.39 6.10
N SER A 731 16.08 -17.63 7.19
CA SER A 731 14.93 -17.14 7.97
C SER A 731 14.03 -16.17 7.19
N GLY A 732 14.61 -15.31 6.35
CA GLY A 732 13.85 -14.39 5.50
C GLY A 732 13.10 -15.07 4.34
N ALA A 733 13.41 -16.33 4.05
CA ALA A 733 12.74 -17.13 3.02
C ALA A 733 11.49 -17.87 3.55
N VAL A 734 11.15 -17.69 4.84
CA VAL A 734 9.97 -18.26 5.49
C VAL A 734 8.85 -17.22 5.47
N PRO A 735 7.74 -17.44 4.73
CA PRO A 735 6.62 -16.50 4.67
C PRO A 735 6.06 -16.16 6.07
N PRO A 736 5.68 -14.89 6.37
CA PRO A 736 5.20 -14.49 7.69
C PRO A 736 3.97 -15.29 8.19
N ASP A 737 3.10 -15.72 7.27
CA ASP A 737 1.91 -16.55 7.52
C ASP A 737 2.22 -18.05 7.73
N THR A 738 3.50 -18.44 7.71
CA THR A 738 3.93 -19.84 7.92
C THR A 738 3.54 -20.32 9.31
N ALA A 739 2.57 -21.23 9.35
CA ALA A 739 1.98 -21.75 10.59
C ALA A 739 2.78 -22.91 11.21
N PHE A 740 3.01 -22.82 12.52
CA PHE A 740 3.59 -23.87 13.35
C PHE A 740 2.61 -24.27 14.47
N VAL A 741 2.48 -25.57 14.74
CA VAL A 741 1.55 -26.09 15.75
C VAL A 741 2.29 -26.42 17.04
N VAL A 742 1.95 -25.72 18.12
CA VAL A 742 2.54 -25.88 19.45
C VAL A 742 1.52 -26.53 20.37
N ALA A 743 1.80 -27.75 20.82
CA ALA A 743 1.00 -28.41 21.85
C ALA A 743 1.37 -27.93 23.24
N TRP A 744 0.37 -27.94 24.12
CA TRP A 744 0.51 -27.67 25.55
C TRP A 744 -0.20 -28.74 26.38
N GLU A 745 0.34 -29.05 27.56
CA GLU A 745 -0.20 -30.00 28.54
C GLU A 745 -0.02 -29.41 29.95
N ALA A 746 -1.07 -29.43 30.76
CA ALA A 746 -1.16 -28.73 32.05
C ALA A 746 -1.39 -29.70 33.23
N GLU A 747 -0.47 -29.70 34.19
CA GLU A 747 -0.59 -30.40 35.47
C GLU A 747 -1.22 -29.47 36.51
N LEU A 748 -2.48 -29.75 36.88
CA LEU A 748 -3.28 -28.95 37.81
C LEU A 748 -2.87 -29.18 39.28
N PRO A 749 -3.06 -28.18 40.17
CA PRO A 749 -2.95 -28.38 41.62
C PRO A 749 -3.96 -29.42 42.14
N PRO A 750 -3.62 -30.21 43.18
CA PRO A 750 -4.58 -31.08 43.86
C PRO A 750 -5.78 -30.31 44.40
N ASP A 751 -6.96 -30.93 44.35
CA ASP A 751 -8.24 -30.40 44.87
C ASP A 751 -8.70 -29.04 44.27
N SER A 752 -8.10 -28.59 43.16
CA SER A 752 -8.39 -27.32 42.47
C SER A 752 -9.78 -27.17 41.85
N GLY A 753 -10.51 -28.27 41.62
CA GLY A 753 -11.89 -28.26 41.14
C GLY A 753 -12.12 -27.80 39.69
N TYR A 754 -11.06 -27.48 38.94
CA TYR A 754 -11.14 -27.01 37.55
C TYR A 754 -11.64 -28.11 36.59
N GLU A 755 -12.71 -27.80 35.83
CA GLU A 755 -13.32 -28.70 34.82
C GLU A 755 -12.95 -28.35 33.36
N GLY A 756 -12.09 -27.36 33.15
CA GLY A 756 -11.66 -26.91 31.82
C GLY A 756 -10.61 -27.80 31.14
N ALA A 757 -10.04 -27.33 30.04
CA ALA A 757 -9.07 -28.09 29.25
C ALA A 757 -7.69 -28.15 29.92
N THR A 758 -7.11 -29.36 29.99
CA THR A 758 -5.74 -29.59 30.52
C THR A 758 -4.72 -29.93 29.45
N SER A 759 -5.10 -29.93 28.18
CA SER A 759 -4.18 -30.02 27.04
C SER A 759 -4.82 -29.48 25.77
N GLY A 760 -4.00 -29.07 24.80
CA GLY A 760 -4.46 -28.53 23.53
C GLY A 760 -3.32 -28.20 22.57
N THR A 761 -3.64 -27.47 21.52
CA THR A 761 -2.70 -26.98 20.51
C THR A 761 -3.02 -25.54 20.16
N LEU A 762 -1.99 -24.69 20.11
CA LEU A 762 -2.04 -23.36 19.52
C LEU A 762 -1.35 -23.39 18.15
N THR A 763 -1.80 -22.52 17.24
CA THR A 763 -1.11 -22.26 15.97
C THR A 763 -0.49 -20.88 16.06
N VAL A 764 0.83 -20.77 15.89
CA VAL A 764 1.59 -19.52 15.89
C VAL A 764 2.24 -19.32 14.52
N LEU A 765 2.31 -18.08 14.04
CA LEU A 765 2.81 -17.74 12.71
C LEU A 765 4.25 -17.23 12.76
N ALA A 766 4.98 -17.30 11.64
CA ALA A 766 6.39 -16.88 11.55
C ALA A 766 6.61 -15.38 11.81
N ASP A 767 5.59 -14.55 11.61
CA ASP A 767 5.55 -13.10 11.87
C ASP A 767 5.85 -12.69 13.32
N GLY A 768 5.82 -13.63 14.28
CA GLY A 768 6.01 -13.35 15.69
C GLY A 768 4.76 -12.79 16.39
N THR A 769 3.58 -13.02 15.84
CA THR A 769 2.31 -12.83 16.56
C THR A 769 2.28 -13.65 17.85
N VAL A 770 1.72 -13.03 18.90
CA VAL A 770 1.48 -13.67 20.20
C VAL A 770 0.09 -14.28 20.18
N VAL A 771 -0.02 -15.54 20.60
CA VAL A 771 -1.28 -16.30 20.62
C VAL A 771 -1.53 -16.80 22.04
N ASP A 772 -2.65 -16.36 22.61
CA ASP A 772 -3.04 -16.68 23.98
C ASP A 772 -3.49 -18.15 24.13
N GLY A 773 -3.13 -18.73 25.27
CA GLY A 773 -3.69 -20.00 25.76
C GLY A 773 -4.96 -19.78 26.59
N PRO A 774 -5.42 -20.80 27.33
CA PRO A 774 -6.40 -20.63 28.39
C PRO A 774 -5.93 -19.62 29.44
N GLN A 775 -6.86 -18.77 29.91
CA GLN A 775 -6.62 -17.71 30.91
C GLN A 775 -7.36 -17.97 32.24
N ASP A 776 -7.95 -19.16 32.37
CA ASP A 776 -8.78 -19.64 33.47
C ASP A 776 -8.09 -20.73 34.32
N LEU A 777 -6.76 -20.88 34.19
CA LEU A 777 -6.01 -21.92 34.90
C LEU A 777 -5.80 -21.53 36.38
N PRO A 778 -5.99 -22.46 37.33
CA PRO A 778 -5.73 -22.19 38.75
C PRO A 778 -4.26 -21.84 39.05
N GLU A 779 -4.04 -20.98 40.06
CA GLU A 779 -2.72 -20.67 40.60
C GLU A 779 -1.90 -21.96 40.89
N GLY A 780 -0.64 -21.98 40.48
CA GLY A 780 0.26 -23.14 40.67
C GLY A 780 0.13 -24.25 39.61
N THR A 781 -0.77 -24.12 38.62
CA THR A 781 -0.81 -25.02 37.45
C THR A 781 0.51 -24.99 36.69
N VAL A 782 1.04 -26.15 36.29
CA VAL A 782 2.31 -26.25 35.52
C VAL A 782 2.02 -26.65 34.08
N VAL A 783 2.35 -25.79 33.12
CA VAL A 783 2.11 -26.01 31.68
C VAL A 783 3.42 -26.36 30.98
N THR A 784 3.44 -27.43 30.19
CA THR A 784 4.58 -27.89 29.37
C THR A 784 4.27 -27.71 27.89
N PHE A 785 5.26 -27.31 27.09
CA PHE A 785 5.09 -26.96 25.67
C PHE A 785 5.90 -27.87 24.74
N THR A 786 5.38 -28.18 23.55
CA THR A 786 6.10 -28.95 22.52
C THR A 786 5.57 -28.64 21.11
N GLU A 787 6.45 -28.20 20.20
CA GLU A 787 6.09 -28.05 18.78
C GLU A 787 5.90 -29.43 18.12
N GLN A 788 4.79 -29.61 17.39
CA GLN A 788 4.41 -30.89 16.78
C GLN A 788 4.76 -31.01 15.30
N THR A 789 4.62 -29.93 14.53
CA THR A 789 4.74 -29.95 13.07
C THR A 789 5.51 -28.75 12.57
N ILE A 790 6.61 -29.03 11.86
CA ILE A 790 7.40 -28.04 11.13
C ILE A 790 6.97 -28.09 9.65
N PRO A 791 6.65 -26.94 9.01
CA PRO A 791 6.23 -26.90 7.61
C PRO A 791 7.40 -27.10 6.63
N ASP A 792 7.10 -27.62 5.43
CA ASP A 792 8.07 -27.78 4.34
C ASP A 792 8.18 -26.46 3.55
N VAL A 793 9.36 -25.83 3.58
CA VAL A 793 9.65 -24.56 2.90
C VAL A 793 10.73 -24.81 1.85
N PRO A 794 10.52 -24.45 0.56
CA PRO A 794 11.48 -24.72 -0.50
C PRO A 794 12.87 -24.14 -0.22
N GLY A 795 13.90 -24.97 -0.36
CA GLY A 795 15.30 -24.58 -0.11
C GLY A 795 15.72 -24.50 1.36
N VAL A 796 14.82 -24.77 2.32
CA VAL A 796 15.10 -24.70 3.76
C VAL A 796 15.18 -26.09 4.38
N ASP A 797 16.21 -26.32 5.20
CA ASP A 797 16.26 -27.38 6.19
C ASP A 797 16.09 -26.81 7.60
N TRP A 798 15.28 -27.48 8.42
CA TRP A 798 14.94 -27.03 9.76
C TRP A 798 15.80 -27.69 10.84
N GLY A 799 16.42 -26.86 11.68
CA GLY A 799 17.04 -27.29 12.93
C GLY A 799 16.01 -27.74 13.97
N THR A 800 16.49 -28.39 15.04
CA THR A 800 15.64 -28.81 16.16
C THR A 800 14.95 -27.60 16.81
N PRO A 801 13.61 -27.58 16.92
CA PRO A 801 12.89 -26.48 17.56
C PRO A 801 13.24 -26.38 19.04
N THR A 802 13.23 -25.16 19.58
CA THR A 802 13.52 -24.88 20.99
C THR A 802 12.40 -24.04 21.61
N VAL A 803 12.05 -24.31 22.87
CA VAL A 803 10.97 -23.62 23.58
C VAL A 803 11.50 -23.01 24.87
N SER A 804 11.25 -21.71 25.07
CA SER A 804 11.79 -20.92 26.17
C SER A 804 10.73 -19.99 26.79
N PRO A 805 10.34 -20.20 28.06
CA PRO A 805 10.64 -21.37 28.89
C PRO A 805 9.88 -22.62 28.39
N GLY A 806 10.51 -23.80 28.44
CA GLY A 806 9.85 -25.07 28.06
C GLY A 806 8.71 -25.50 28.99
N THR A 807 8.63 -24.90 30.18
CA THR A 807 7.54 -25.06 31.15
C THR A 807 7.22 -23.73 31.84
N VAL A 808 5.94 -23.42 31.98
CA VAL A 808 5.40 -22.27 32.74
C VAL A 808 4.77 -22.78 34.04
N THR A 809 4.77 -21.97 35.09
CA THR A 809 3.89 -22.14 36.25
C THR A 809 2.99 -20.92 36.36
N ILE A 810 1.68 -21.12 36.40
CA ILE A 810 0.69 -20.06 36.53
C ILE A 810 0.80 -19.44 37.93
N GLY A 811 0.83 -18.12 37.99
CA GLY A 811 0.96 -17.35 39.24
C GLY A 811 -0.30 -16.57 39.60
N ASP A 812 -0.14 -15.72 40.61
CA ASP A 812 -1.13 -14.77 41.12
C ASP A 812 -1.30 -13.57 40.16
N GLY A 813 -2.52 -13.40 39.60
CA GLY A 813 -2.94 -12.27 38.76
C GLY A 813 -2.71 -12.40 37.24
N ASP A 814 -3.12 -11.35 36.50
CA ASP A 814 -3.20 -11.24 35.02
C ASP A 814 -1.86 -11.37 34.24
N ALA A 815 -0.79 -11.87 34.87
CA ALA A 815 0.56 -11.87 34.31
C ALA A 815 0.78 -13.02 33.30
N VAL A 816 0.23 -12.86 32.09
CA VAL A 816 0.40 -13.78 30.96
C VAL A 816 1.87 -14.14 30.73
N ALA A 817 2.23 -15.40 30.97
CA ALA A 817 3.60 -15.86 30.78
C ALA A 817 3.92 -16.06 29.29
N GLY A 818 4.80 -15.22 28.74
CA GLY A 818 5.26 -15.30 27.35
C GLY A 818 6.24 -16.46 27.10
N VAL A 819 5.84 -17.40 26.24
CA VAL A 819 6.66 -18.53 25.78
C VAL A 819 7.10 -18.32 24.35
N VAL A 820 8.40 -18.31 24.09
CA VAL A 820 8.95 -18.19 22.73
C VAL A 820 9.34 -19.57 22.21
N VAL A 821 8.81 -19.91 21.03
CA VAL A 821 9.13 -21.15 20.29
C VAL A 821 10.01 -20.79 19.10
N THR A 822 11.31 -21.10 19.16
CA THR A 822 12.32 -20.69 18.18
C THR A 822 12.75 -21.86 17.29
N ASN A 823 12.66 -21.67 15.97
CA ASN A 823 13.21 -22.60 14.97
C ASN A 823 14.36 -21.93 14.23
N THR A 824 15.31 -22.74 13.77
CA THR A 824 16.39 -22.29 12.88
C THR A 824 16.14 -22.84 11.48
N ALA A 825 15.90 -21.94 10.53
CA ALA A 825 15.85 -22.18 9.10
C ALA A 825 17.27 -22.08 8.54
N THR A 826 17.78 -23.17 7.97
CA THR A 826 19.10 -23.24 7.35
C THR A 826 18.96 -23.47 5.85
N ALA A 827 19.74 -22.75 5.05
CA ALA A 827 19.77 -22.91 3.61
C ALA A 827 20.27 -24.30 3.20
N ARG A 828 19.57 -24.97 2.29
CA ARG A 828 20.17 -26.04 1.47
C ARG A 828 21.13 -25.41 0.50
N THR A 829 22.23 -26.09 0.19
CA THR A 829 23.34 -25.52 -0.60
C THR A 829 23.82 -26.41 -1.73
N GLY A 830 24.56 -25.81 -2.66
CA GLY A 830 25.25 -26.45 -3.77
C GLY A 830 26.30 -25.52 -4.39
N GLY A 831 26.72 -25.81 -5.62
CA GLY A 831 27.77 -25.01 -6.27
C GLY A 831 27.95 -25.25 -7.77
N PHE A 832 29.11 -24.83 -8.25
CA PHE A 832 29.52 -24.94 -9.65
C PHE A 832 31.03 -25.15 -9.79
N SER A 833 31.47 -25.58 -10.97
CA SER A 833 32.88 -25.65 -11.36
C SER A 833 33.04 -25.22 -12.82
N VAL A 834 34.22 -24.76 -13.21
CA VAL A 834 34.54 -24.33 -14.58
C VAL A 834 35.66 -25.20 -15.15
N ALA A 835 35.56 -25.57 -16.43
CA ALA A 835 36.64 -26.20 -17.20
C ALA A 835 36.83 -25.49 -18.55
N LYS A 836 38.08 -25.44 -19.03
CA LYS A 836 38.41 -24.81 -20.32
C LYS A 836 38.26 -25.77 -21.49
N ALA A 837 37.77 -25.25 -22.61
CA ALA A 837 37.99 -25.80 -23.95
C ALA A 837 38.66 -24.74 -24.85
N VAL A 838 39.46 -25.22 -25.80
CA VAL A 838 40.16 -24.42 -26.81
C VAL A 838 39.96 -25.08 -28.17
N GLU A 839 39.36 -24.34 -29.10
CA GLU A 839 39.00 -24.80 -30.45
C GLU A 839 39.60 -23.91 -31.55
N GLY A 840 39.21 -24.14 -32.80
CA GLY A 840 39.71 -23.39 -33.96
C GLY A 840 41.01 -23.95 -34.57
N GLY A 841 41.54 -23.24 -35.57
CA GLY A 841 42.63 -23.72 -36.43
C GLY A 841 43.99 -23.83 -35.74
N LEU A 842 44.21 -23.07 -34.67
CA LEU A 842 45.49 -22.93 -33.96
C LEU A 842 45.43 -23.46 -32.52
N ALA A 843 44.35 -24.16 -32.12
CA ALA A 843 44.19 -24.73 -30.79
C ALA A 843 45.40 -25.59 -30.33
N GLY A 844 46.01 -26.32 -31.26
CA GLY A 844 47.20 -27.14 -31.00
C GLY A 844 48.50 -26.35 -30.77
N SER A 845 48.48 -25.02 -30.96
CA SER A 845 49.59 -24.10 -30.64
C SER A 845 49.50 -23.58 -29.20
N VAL A 846 48.32 -23.61 -28.57
CA VAL A 846 48.09 -23.10 -27.22
C VAL A 846 48.68 -24.06 -26.18
N PRO A 847 49.61 -23.61 -25.32
CA PRO A 847 50.18 -24.47 -24.28
C PRO A 847 49.10 -24.99 -23.31
N PRO A 848 49.10 -26.28 -22.91
CA PRO A 848 48.11 -26.82 -21.97
C PRO A 848 48.10 -26.16 -20.58
N GLY A 849 49.22 -25.53 -20.18
CA GLY A 849 49.32 -24.72 -18.96
C GLY A 849 48.96 -23.25 -19.12
N THR A 850 48.36 -22.84 -20.25
CA THR A 850 47.82 -21.49 -20.42
C THR A 850 46.62 -21.30 -19.51
N GLN A 851 46.65 -20.21 -18.75
CA GLN A 851 45.60 -19.79 -17.83
C GLN A 851 44.64 -18.84 -18.56
N PHE A 852 43.36 -18.92 -18.22
CA PHE A 852 42.33 -17.95 -18.59
C PHE A 852 41.64 -17.51 -17.30
N GLU A 853 41.20 -16.26 -17.21
CA GLU A 853 40.57 -15.73 -16.00
C GLU A 853 39.06 -15.57 -16.20
N VAL A 854 38.29 -16.06 -15.24
CA VAL A 854 36.82 -16.09 -15.29
C VAL A 854 36.29 -15.39 -14.07
N GLU A 855 35.73 -14.20 -14.26
CA GLU A 855 34.88 -13.58 -13.26
C GLU A 855 33.54 -14.31 -13.19
N TRP A 856 33.04 -14.48 -11.98
CA TRP A 856 31.69 -14.96 -11.71
C TRP A 856 31.00 -14.03 -10.72
N SER A 857 29.68 -13.93 -10.87
CA SER A 857 28.79 -13.19 -9.97
C SER A 857 27.58 -14.05 -9.64
N ALA A 858 27.12 -14.02 -8.39
CA ALA A 858 26.09 -14.89 -7.84
C ALA A 858 24.96 -14.05 -7.20
N THR A 859 23.76 -14.15 -7.77
CA THR A 859 22.55 -13.53 -7.21
C THR A 859 21.81 -14.54 -6.34
N LEU A 860 21.68 -14.25 -5.03
CA LEU A 860 20.93 -15.09 -4.09
C LEU A 860 19.42 -15.02 -4.35
N PRO A 861 18.64 -16.07 -4.00
CA PRO A 861 17.19 -15.96 -3.93
C PRO A 861 16.78 -15.02 -2.78
N ALA A 862 15.64 -14.34 -2.94
CA ALA A 862 15.09 -13.48 -1.89
C ALA A 862 14.90 -14.24 -0.56
N GLY A 863 15.27 -13.60 0.55
CA GLY A 863 15.13 -14.16 1.90
C GLY A 863 16.28 -15.07 2.37
N PHE A 864 17.27 -15.37 1.51
CA PHE A 864 18.47 -16.12 1.87
C PHE A 864 19.67 -15.19 2.08
N ALA A 865 20.44 -15.44 3.15
CA ALA A 865 21.74 -14.84 3.42
C ALA A 865 22.88 -15.82 3.08
N TYR A 866 24.08 -15.28 2.88
CA TYR A 866 25.31 -16.05 2.65
C TYR A 866 26.51 -15.23 3.15
N ASP A 867 27.33 -15.82 4.03
CA ASP A 867 28.50 -15.16 4.63
C ASP A 867 29.74 -15.14 3.69
N GLY A 868 29.67 -15.84 2.56
CA GLY A 868 30.75 -15.92 1.58
C GLY A 868 30.67 -14.82 0.50
N PRO A 869 31.69 -14.73 -0.37
CA PRO A 869 31.71 -13.75 -1.46
C PRO A 869 30.65 -14.10 -2.52
N LEU A 870 29.93 -13.09 -3.01
CA LEU A 870 28.99 -13.23 -4.14
C LEU A 870 29.65 -12.95 -5.51
N THR A 871 30.91 -12.54 -5.53
CA THR A 871 31.71 -12.36 -6.74
C THR A 871 33.11 -12.93 -6.56
N GLY A 872 33.78 -13.30 -7.65
CA GLY A 872 35.19 -13.70 -7.58
C GLY A 872 35.75 -14.14 -8.93
N THR A 873 37.00 -14.60 -8.91
CA THR A 873 37.72 -15.09 -10.10
C THR A 873 38.07 -16.57 -9.98
N LEU A 874 38.00 -17.28 -11.10
CA LEU A 874 38.54 -18.64 -11.27
C LEU A 874 39.54 -18.67 -12.42
N THR A 875 40.52 -19.57 -12.37
CA THR A 875 41.62 -19.63 -13.34
C THR A 875 41.72 -21.02 -14.01
N PRO A 876 40.76 -21.43 -14.87
CA PRO A 876 40.81 -22.70 -15.59
C PRO A 876 42.00 -22.78 -16.57
N LEU A 877 42.55 -23.98 -16.73
CA LEU A 877 43.70 -24.26 -17.60
C LEU A 877 43.28 -24.84 -18.96
N ALA A 878 44.04 -24.51 -20.00
CA ALA A 878 43.86 -25.03 -21.37
C ALA A 878 43.90 -26.57 -21.51
N ASP A 879 44.38 -27.31 -20.50
CA ASP A 879 44.37 -28.77 -20.46
C ASP A 879 42.99 -29.39 -20.12
N GLY A 880 42.00 -28.56 -19.78
CA GLY A 880 40.64 -28.98 -19.44
C GLY A 880 40.47 -29.45 -18.00
N THR A 881 41.44 -29.18 -17.12
CA THR A 881 41.30 -29.40 -15.67
C THR A 881 40.13 -28.57 -15.12
N VAL A 882 39.27 -29.22 -14.33
CA VAL A 882 38.14 -28.59 -13.64
C VAL A 882 38.65 -27.79 -12.44
N VAL A 883 38.15 -26.56 -12.28
CA VAL A 883 38.37 -25.69 -11.12
C VAL A 883 37.03 -25.45 -10.44
N ASP A 884 36.94 -25.75 -9.15
CA ASP A 884 35.71 -25.59 -8.37
C ASP A 884 35.52 -24.12 -7.93
N GLY A 885 34.29 -23.61 -8.08
CA GLY A 885 33.85 -22.37 -7.43
C GLY A 885 33.32 -22.65 -6.01
N PRO A 886 32.61 -21.70 -5.38
CA PRO A 886 31.85 -21.94 -4.16
C PRO A 886 30.98 -23.21 -4.25
N GLN A 887 30.91 -23.96 -3.15
CA GLN A 887 30.20 -25.25 -3.03
C GLN A 887 29.12 -25.23 -1.94
N ASP A 888 28.85 -24.04 -1.38
CA ASP A 888 27.99 -23.76 -0.24
C ASP A 888 27.00 -22.61 -0.52
N LEU A 889 26.77 -22.28 -1.80
CA LEU A 889 25.78 -21.28 -2.21
C LEU A 889 24.35 -21.79 -1.96
N PRO A 890 23.40 -20.96 -1.49
CA PRO A 890 22.00 -21.34 -1.32
C PRO A 890 21.35 -21.88 -2.61
N VAL A 891 20.49 -22.89 -2.47
CA VAL A 891 19.73 -23.47 -3.60
C VAL A 891 18.85 -22.40 -4.24
N GLY A 892 18.89 -22.32 -5.58
CA GLY A 892 18.23 -21.29 -6.36
C GLY A 892 19.12 -20.10 -6.74
N THR A 893 20.29 -19.93 -6.10
CA THR A 893 21.27 -18.90 -6.47
C THR A 893 21.60 -18.98 -7.96
N VAL A 894 21.58 -17.85 -8.66
CA VAL A 894 21.91 -17.76 -10.09
C VAL A 894 23.32 -17.20 -10.25
N VAL A 895 24.20 -17.98 -10.89
CA VAL A 895 25.59 -17.61 -11.15
C VAL A 895 25.80 -17.32 -12.64
N THR A 896 26.37 -16.16 -12.95
CA THR A 896 26.77 -15.73 -14.30
C THR A 896 28.30 -15.69 -14.42
N PHE A 897 28.81 -15.74 -15.66
CA PHE A 897 30.25 -15.86 -15.94
C PHE A 897 30.70 -14.90 -17.05
N THR A 898 31.88 -14.31 -16.86
CA THR A 898 32.56 -13.45 -17.84
C THR A 898 34.01 -13.91 -17.92
N GLU A 899 34.55 -14.09 -19.13
CA GLU A 899 36.00 -14.31 -19.31
C GLU A 899 36.68 -12.95 -19.49
N ILE A 900 37.75 -12.74 -18.73
CA ILE A 900 38.56 -11.51 -18.73
C ILE A 900 40.02 -11.84 -19.04
N ASN A 901 40.81 -10.81 -19.35
CA ASN A 901 42.27 -10.90 -19.45
C ASN A 901 42.73 -12.02 -20.41
N LEU A 902 42.19 -12.04 -21.63
CA LEU A 902 42.52 -13.04 -22.66
C LEU A 902 44.06 -13.22 -22.79
N PRO A 903 44.58 -14.46 -22.65
CA PRO A 903 46.02 -14.69 -22.58
C PRO A 903 46.68 -14.47 -23.94
N GLU A 904 47.77 -13.70 -23.95
CA GLU A 904 48.59 -13.51 -25.14
C GLU A 904 49.36 -14.80 -25.47
N VAL A 905 49.26 -15.25 -26.73
CA VAL A 905 49.94 -16.45 -27.23
C VAL A 905 50.45 -16.17 -28.65
N ASP A 906 51.77 -16.31 -28.88
CA ASP A 906 52.46 -16.02 -30.15
C ASP A 906 51.68 -16.48 -31.40
N GLY A 907 51.14 -15.53 -32.16
CA GLY A 907 50.45 -15.81 -33.43
C GLY A 907 49.09 -16.48 -33.30
N VAL A 908 48.44 -16.41 -32.13
CA VAL A 908 47.05 -16.81 -31.92
C VAL A 908 46.18 -15.57 -31.73
N VAL A 909 45.14 -15.46 -32.56
CA VAL A 909 44.05 -14.50 -32.36
C VAL A 909 42.87 -15.25 -31.73
N TRP A 910 42.21 -14.63 -30.76
CA TRP A 910 41.00 -15.17 -30.13
C TRP A 910 39.75 -14.62 -30.81
N GLY A 911 38.76 -15.49 -31.05
CA GLY A 911 37.37 -15.09 -31.29
C GLY A 911 36.57 -15.08 -29.98
N ALA A 912 35.27 -14.76 -30.08
CA ALA A 912 34.38 -14.68 -28.93
C ALA A 912 34.44 -15.93 -28.01
N PRO A 913 34.53 -15.74 -26.68
CA PRO A 913 34.40 -16.83 -25.72
C PRO A 913 32.93 -17.24 -25.56
N THR A 914 32.69 -18.49 -25.15
CA THR A 914 31.34 -19.01 -24.92
C THR A 914 31.29 -19.90 -23.67
N PHE A 915 30.26 -19.69 -22.84
CA PHE A 915 29.99 -20.51 -21.65
C PHE A 915 28.82 -21.48 -21.91
N SER A 916 28.99 -22.74 -21.48
CA SER A 916 27.99 -23.79 -21.62
C SER A 916 27.85 -24.60 -20.31
N PRO A 917 26.75 -24.45 -19.55
CA PRO A 917 25.67 -23.46 -19.76
C PRO A 917 26.16 -22.01 -19.57
N GLY A 918 25.43 -21.03 -20.10
CA GLY A 918 25.78 -19.60 -19.96
C GLY A 918 25.60 -19.03 -18.55
N SER A 919 24.79 -19.69 -17.73
CA SER A 919 24.61 -19.43 -16.30
C SER A 919 24.26 -20.73 -15.57
N VAL A 920 24.39 -20.73 -14.24
CA VAL A 920 24.04 -21.87 -13.38
C VAL A 920 23.01 -21.44 -12.33
N THR A 921 21.87 -22.12 -12.27
CA THR A 921 21.02 -22.10 -11.06
C THR A 921 21.50 -23.21 -10.13
N VAL A 922 21.90 -22.86 -8.91
CA VAL A 922 22.43 -23.80 -7.91
C VAL A 922 21.34 -24.77 -7.46
N GLY A 923 21.63 -26.07 -7.53
CA GLY A 923 20.72 -27.16 -7.13
C GLY A 923 21.15 -27.84 -5.83
N ASP A 924 20.20 -28.47 -5.16
CA ASP A 924 20.38 -29.14 -3.86
C ASP A 924 21.46 -30.23 -3.91
N GLY A 925 22.57 -30.01 -3.19
CA GLY A 925 23.75 -30.88 -3.19
C GLY A 925 24.43 -31.05 -4.55
N ALA A 926 24.08 -30.20 -5.54
CA ALA A 926 24.57 -30.31 -6.91
C ALA A 926 25.77 -29.40 -7.15
N ASN A 927 26.78 -29.92 -7.84
CA ASN A 927 27.84 -29.12 -8.46
C ASN A 927 27.67 -29.17 -9.98
N THR A 928 27.39 -28.02 -10.60
CA THR A 928 27.19 -27.90 -12.05
C THR A 928 28.48 -27.49 -12.77
N LEU A 929 28.96 -28.34 -13.68
CA LEU A 929 30.11 -28.04 -14.52
C LEU A 929 29.75 -27.11 -15.69
N VAL A 930 30.44 -25.98 -15.77
CA VAL A 930 30.42 -25.02 -16.87
C VAL A 930 31.64 -25.24 -17.75
N THR A 931 31.45 -25.28 -19.07
CA THR A 931 32.55 -25.30 -20.04
C THR A 931 32.72 -23.93 -20.67
N LEU A 932 33.93 -23.36 -20.56
CA LEU A 932 34.32 -22.11 -21.19
C LEU A 932 35.15 -22.41 -22.45
N THR A 933 34.58 -22.18 -23.63
CA THR A 933 35.17 -22.49 -24.93
C THR A 933 35.64 -21.22 -25.64
N ASN A 934 36.92 -21.18 -26.04
CA ASN A 934 37.47 -20.12 -26.89
C ASN A 934 37.90 -20.69 -28.22
N THR A 935 37.62 -19.95 -29.30
CA THR A 935 37.99 -20.35 -30.66
C THR A 935 39.20 -19.55 -31.12
N THR A 936 40.23 -20.25 -31.59
CA THR A 936 41.41 -19.64 -32.23
C THR A 936 41.11 -19.29 -33.69
N GLN A 937 41.39 -18.05 -34.08
CA GLN A 937 41.23 -17.52 -35.43
C GLN A 937 42.57 -17.43 -36.18
N ASP A 938 42.51 -17.45 -37.52
CA ASP A 938 43.65 -17.32 -38.44
C ASP A 938 43.52 -15.98 -39.18
N VAL A 939 44.05 -14.92 -38.57
CA VAL A 939 43.95 -13.52 -39.04
C VAL A 939 45.36 -13.03 -39.41
N ALA A 940 45.48 -12.40 -40.58
CA ALA A 940 46.79 -12.10 -41.19
C ALA A 940 47.38 -10.72 -40.83
N GLU A 941 46.56 -9.81 -40.28
CA GLU A 941 46.89 -8.41 -39.98
C GLU A 941 46.34 -8.13 -38.56
N VAL A 942 47.20 -7.72 -37.62
CA VAL A 942 46.89 -7.56 -36.19
C VAL A 942 47.69 -6.41 -35.55
N GLY A 943 47.23 -5.91 -34.41
CA GLY A 943 47.94 -4.92 -33.59
C GLY A 943 47.43 -4.87 -32.16
N GLY A 944 47.72 -3.78 -31.45
CA GLY A 944 47.34 -3.61 -30.05
C GLY A 944 47.40 -2.19 -29.51
N PHE A 945 47.44 -2.10 -28.19
CA PHE A 945 47.56 -0.84 -27.45
C PHE A 945 48.35 -1.04 -26.16
N SER A 946 48.87 0.05 -25.63
CA SER A 946 49.56 0.11 -24.34
C SER A 946 49.07 1.32 -23.54
N VAL A 947 49.12 1.25 -22.21
CA VAL A 947 48.60 2.29 -21.32
C VAL A 947 49.71 2.81 -20.39
N ALA A 948 49.74 4.12 -20.14
CA ALA A 948 50.62 4.74 -19.16
C ALA A 948 49.85 5.72 -18.26
N LYS A 949 50.23 5.79 -16.99
CA LYS A 949 49.63 6.71 -16.01
C LYS A 949 50.28 8.09 -16.09
N GLU A 950 49.45 9.12 -15.95
CA GLU A 950 49.89 10.44 -15.50
C GLU A 950 49.09 10.86 -14.25
N VAL A 951 49.75 11.58 -13.34
CA VAL A 951 49.17 12.15 -12.12
C VAL A 951 49.54 13.62 -12.04
N THR A 952 48.54 14.47 -11.90
CA THR A 952 48.62 15.94 -11.90
C THR A 952 47.86 16.51 -10.69
N GLY A 953 47.66 17.83 -10.60
CA GLY A 953 47.00 18.48 -9.45
C GLY A 953 47.97 18.95 -8.36
N ASP A 954 47.45 19.68 -7.36
CA ASP A 954 48.27 20.30 -6.31
C ASP A 954 48.74 19.33 -5.22
N ARG A 955 48.18 18.11 -5.17
CA ARG A 955 48.58 17.01 -4.29
C ARG A 955 49.23 15.83 -5.01
N ALA A 956 49.59 15.96 -6.29
CA ALA A 956 50.31 14.93 -7.05
C ALA A 956 51.56 14.38 -6.33
N GLU A 957 52.29 15.22 -5.59
CA GLU A 957 53.49 14.81 -4.84
C GLU A 957 53.21 13.98 -3.57
N LEU A 958 51.94 13.78 -3.18
CA LEU A 958 51.56 12.83 -2.13
C LEU A 958 51.42 11.39 -2.64
N VAL A 959 51.27 11.20 -3.95
CA VAL A 959 50.97 9.90 -4.56
C VAL A 959 52.28 9.11 -4.77
N PRO A 960 52.44 7.93 -4.15
CA PRO A 960 53.61 7.08 -4.37
C PRO A 960 53.78 6.70 -5.85
N ALA A 961 55.02 6.68 -6.32
CA ALA A 961 55.34 6.32 -7.71
C ALA A 961 54.97 4.85 -8.05
N ASP A 962 54.95 3.99 -7.04
CA ASP A 962 54.54 2.59 -7.08
C ASP A 962 53.04 2.37 -6.81
N THR A 963 52.23 3.43 -6.67
CA THR A 963 50.76 3.32 -6.64
C THR A 963 50.26 2.82 -7.99
N LEU A 964 49.48 1.76 -7.97
CA LEU A 964 48.81 1.20 -9.14
C LEU A 964 47.40 1.78 -9.28
N PHE A 965 46.96 1.96 -10.52
CA PHE A 965 45.58 2.27 -10.89
C PHE A 965 45.07 1.17 -11.81
N THR A 966 43.79 0.79 -11.66
CA THR A 966 43.18 -0.28 -12.46
C THR A 966 42.52 0.30 -13.70
N VAL A 967 43.13 0.15 -14.87
CA VAL A 967 42.48 0.52 -16.14
C VAL A 967 41.75 -0.68 -16.71
N ALA A 968 40.43 -0.66 -16.62
CA ALA A 968 39.57 -1.57 -17.37
C ALA A 968 39.62 -1.22 -18.86
N TYR A 969 39.68 -2.25 -19.71
CA TYR A 969 39.57 -2.12 -21.16
C TYR A 969 38.50 -3.08 -21.69
N SER A 970 37.83 -2.70 -22.78
CA SER A 970 36.87 -3.55 -23.47
C SER A 970 36.86 -3.32 -24.99
N TYR A 971 36.49 -4.35 -25.73
CA TYR A 971 36.34 -4.37 -27.19
C TYR A 971 35.40 -5.50 -27.61
N GLU A 972 34.81 -5.41 -28.80
CA GLU A 972 33.97 -6.48 -29.34
C GLU A 972 34.77 -7.51 -30.16
N LEU A 973 34.48 -8.80 -29.93
CA LEU A 973 34.86 -9.91 -30.81
C LEU A 973 33.57 -10.60 -31.29
N ASP A 974 33.34 -10.65 -32.61
CA ASP A 974 32.16 -11.29 -33.23
C ASP A 974 30.79 -10.87 -32.63
N GLY A 975 30.69 -9.63 -32.09
CA GLY A 975 29.50 -9.10 -31.41
C GLY A 975 29.35 -9.51 -29.93
N THR A 976 30.38 -10.11 -29.34
CA THR A 976 30.50 -10.35 -27.90
C THR A 976 31.48 -9.34 -27.31
N LEU A 977 31.09 -8.61 -26.26
CA LEU A 977 32.00 -7.72 -25.53
C LEU A 977 32.99 -8.56 -24.72
N VAL A 978 34.27 -8.27 -24.87
CA VAL A 978 35.39 -8.92 -24.16
C VAL A 978 36.27 -7.83 -23.55
N GLY A 979 36.87 -8.09 -22.40
CA GLY A 979 37.65 -7.08 -21.68
C GLY A 979 38.65 -7.64 -20.69
N GLY A 980 39.13 -6.76 -19.82
CA GLY A 980 40.08 -7.09 -18.77
C GLY A 980 40.61 -5.82 -18.09
N TYR A 981 41.65 -5.99 -17.28
CA TYR A 981 42.19 -4.93 -16.43
C TYR A 981 43.71 -4.84 -16.56
N LEU A 982 44.25 -3.61 -16.59
CA LEU A 982 45.67 -3.33 -16.55
C LEU A 982 46.01 -2.60 -15.24
N GLN A 983 47.03 -3.07 -14.53
CA GLN A 983 47.55 -2.42 -13.33
C GLN A 983 48.65 -1.43 -13.74
N VAL A 984 48.31 -0.15 -13.83
CA VAL A 984 49.19 0.90 -14.40
C VAL A 984 49.81 1.75 -13.28
N PRO A 985 51.15 1.79 -13.12
CA PRO A 985 51.80 2.50 -12.03
C PRO A 985 51.90 4.02 -12.26
N ALA A 986 51.82 4.79 -11.18
CA ALA A 986 51.90 6.25 -11.14
C ALA A 986 53.22 6.84 -11.69
N ASP A 987 54.30 6.05 -11.79
CA ASP A 987 55.58 6.48 -12.34
C ASP A 987 55.60 6.67 -13.88
N GLY A 988 54.50 6.34 -14.56
CA GLY A 988 54.35 6.47 -16.01
C GLY A 988 54.99 5.33 -16.79
N THR A 989 55.34 4.21 -16.15
CA THR A 989 55.74 2.99 -16.86
C THR A 989 54.60 2.51 -17.77
N VAL A 990 54.95 2.28 -19.04
CA VAL A 990 54.02 1.76 -20.06
C VAL A 990 53.72 0.29 -19.77
N VAL A 991 52.43 -0.04 -19.69
CA VAL A 991 51.89 -1.40 -19.52
C VAL A 991 51.17 -1.81 -20.80
N ALA A 992 51.58 -2.91 -21.41
CA ALA A 992 50.95 -3.42 -22.63
C ALA A 992 49.55 -3.98 -22.35
N GLY A 993 48.57 -3.58 -23.15
CA GLY A 993 47.33 -4.32 -23.34
C GLY A 993 47.48 -5.38 -24.43
N PRO A 994 46.42 -6.13 -24.78
CA PRO A 994 46.44 -7.15 -25.82
C PRO A 994 47.08 -6.70 -27.14
N GLN A 995 48.08 -7.45 -27.61
CA GLN A 995 48.91 -7.14 -28.80
C GLN A 995 48.54 -7.95 -30.06
N ASN A 996 47.55 -8.84 -29.99
CA ASN A 996 47.11 -9.70 -31.09
C ASN A 996 45.62 -9.48 -31.42
N LEU A 997 45.18 -8.22 -31.41
CA LEU A 997 43.82 -7.82 -31.77
C LEU A 997 43.67 -7.68 -33.30
N PRO A 998 42.53 -8.07 -33.90
CA PRO A 998 42.27 -7.84 -35.32
C PRO A 998 42.33 -6.35 -35.69
N VAL A 999 42.85 -6.03 -36.88
CA VAL A 999 42.82 -4.67 -37.42
C VAL A 999 41.38 -4.18 -37.57
N GLY A 1000 41.12 -2.96 -37.09
CA GLY A 1000 39.78 -2.37 -37.01
C GLY A 1000 39.04 -2.63 -35.70
N THR A 1001 39.57 -3.45 -34.79
CA THR A 1001 39.03 -3.58 -33.42
C THR A 1001 39.03 -2.21 -32.73
N VAL A 1002 37.91 -1.83 -32.13
CA VAL A 1002 37.78 -0.60 -31.33
C VAL A 1002 37.91 -0.97 -29.86
N VAL A 1003 38.85 -0.34 -29.17
CA VAL A 1003 39.09 -0.53 -27.74
C VAL A 1003 38.68 0.72 -26.97
N THR A 1004 37.87 0.53 -25.94
CA THR A 1004 37.42 1.56 -24.98
C THR A 1004 38.03 1.32 -23.60
N TYR A 1005 38.09 2.38 -22.79
CA TYR A 1005 38.78 2.37 -21.49
C TYR A 1005 37.93 3.00 -20.39
N THR A 1006 38.11 2.52 -19.16
CA THR A 1006 37.58 3.13 -17.93
C THR A 1006 38.60 2.90 -16.82
N GLU A 1007 38.76 3.84 -15.90
CA GLU A 1007 39.57 3.60 -14.72
C GLU A 1007 38.66 3.14 -13.58
N ALA A 1008 38.93 1.95 -13.05
CA ALA A 1008 38.24 1.35 -11.93
C ALA A 1008 39.03 1.61 -10.63
N ASP A 1009 38.32 1.85 -9.54
CA ASP A 1009 38.82 2.01 -8.16
C ASP A 1009 40.05 2.92 -8.01
N LEU A 1010 39.78 4.20 -7.73
CA LEU A 1010 40.84 5.17 -7.44
C LEU A 1010 41.46 4.90 -6.05
N PRO A 1011 42.80 4.90 -5.93
CA PRO A 1011 43.47 4.55 -4.69
C PRO A 1011 43.27 5.64 -3.61
N ASP A 1012 42.80 5.26 -2.42
CA ASP A 1012 42.80 6.14 -1.24
C ASP A 1012 44.23 6.55 -0.88
N ILE A 1013 44.50 7.85 -0.97
CA ILE A 1013 45.76 8.49 -0.57
C ILE A 1013 45.39 9.64 0.36
N THR A 1014 45.66 9.49 1.66
CA THR A 1014 45.22 10.44 2.69
C THR A 1014 45.59 11.90 2.38
N GLY A 1015 44.56 12.73 2.17
CA GLY A 1015 44.71 14.15 1.84
C GLY A 1015 44.64 14.47 0.33
N VAL A 1016 44.44 13.47 -0.52
CA VAL A 1016 44.17 13.61 -1.97
C VAL A 1016 42.70 13.37 -2.24
N ALA A 1017 42.03 14.34 -2.87
CA ALA A 1017 40.74 14.14 -3.54
C ALA A 1017 40.98 14.01 -5.05
N TRP A 1018 40.44 12.97 -5.67
CA TRP A 1018 40.65 12.72 -7.10
C TRP A 1018 39.64 13.45 -7.98
N GLY A 1019 40.13 14.20 -8.97
CA GLY A 1019 39.33 14.67 -10.11
C GLY A 1019 39.17 13.58 -11.17
N VAL A 1020 38.10 13.69 -11.98
CA VAL A 1020 37.70 12.75 -13.03
C VAL A 1020 38.90 12.36 -13.93
N PRO A 1021 39.15 11.05 -14.17
CA PRO A 1021 40.24 10.59 -15.02
C PRO A 1021 39.98 10.92 -16.50
N THR A 1022 41.04 11.21 -17.24
CA THR A 1022 40.96 11.53 -18.68
C THR A 1022 41.87 10.63 -19.52
N PHE A 1023 41.33 10.09 -20.61
CA PHE A 1023 42.04 9.19 -21.52
C PHE A 1023 42.42 9.91 -22.82
N SER A 1024 43.67 9.76 -23.25
CA SER A 1024 44.21 10.34 -24.48
C SER A 1024 45.02 9.30 -25.28
N PRO A 1025 44.51 8.79 -26.42
CA PRO A 1025 43.15 9.00 -26.95
C PRO A 1025 42.06 8.36 -26.07
N GLN A 1026 40.81 8.80 -26.22
CA GLN A 1026 39.68 8.26 -25.45
C GLN A 1026 39.32 6.81 -25.86
N SER A 1027 39.67 6.40 -27.08
CA SER A 1027 39.53 5.04 -27.59
C SER A 1027 40.61 4.79 -28.65
N VAL A 1028 40.99 3.52 -28.86
CA VAL A 1028 41.92 3.10 -29.92
C VAL A 1028 41.18 2.33 -30.99
N VAL A 1029 41.52 2.58 -32.26
CA VAL A 1029 41.18 1.69 -33.39
C VAL A 1029 42.46 1.00 -33.82
N VAL A 1030 42.51 -0.33 -33.72
CA VAL A 1030 43.73 -1.12 -33.94
C VAL A 1030 44.17 -1.09 -35.41
N GLY A 1031 45.43 -0.75 -35.65
CA GLY A 1031 46.10 -0.75 -36.97
C GLY A 1031 47.05 -1.94 -37.17
N ASP A 1032 47.46 -2.18 -38.42
CA ASP A 1032 48.34 -3.31 -38.78
C ASP A 1032 49.78 -3.10 -38.26
N GLY A 1033 50.15 -3.88 -37.24
CA GLY A 1033 51.43 -3.77 -36.55
C GLY A 1033 51.59 -2.54 -35.66
N ASP A 1034 50.50 -1.80 -35.38
CA ASP A 1034 50.50 -0.64 -34.49
C ASP A 1034 50.30 -1.07 -33.01
N ASP A 1035 51.05 -0.44 -32.10
CA ASP A 1035 50.84 -0.46 -30.65
C ASP A 1035 50.56 0.98 -30.20
N THR A 1036 49.28 1.31 -29.99
CA THR A 1036 48.86 2.68 -29.67
C THR A 1036 48.99 2.97 -28.18
N LEU A 1037 49.85 3.92 -27.82
CA LEU A 1037 49.96 4.40 -26.44
C LEU A 1037 48.78 5.29 -26.06
N VAL A 1038 48.13 4.93 -24.95
CA VAL A 1038 47.06 5.67 -24.28
C VAL A 1038 47.60 6.22 -22.97
N THR A 1039 47.45 7.53 -22.74
CA THR A 1039 47.71 8.14 -21.43
C THR A 1039 46.40 8.28 -20.66
N VAL A 1040 46.39 7.80 -19.41
CA VAL A 1040 45.30 8.04 -18.46
C VAL A 1040 45.78 9.02 -17.38
N THR A 1041 45.22 10.23 -17.38
CA THR A 1041 45.65 11.34 -16.53
C THR A 1041 44.63 11.61 -15.42
N ASN A 1042 45.08 11.58 -14.16
CA ASN A 1042 44.25 11.93 -13.00
C ASN A 1042 44.74 13.21 -12.34
N THR A 1043 43.84 13.87 -11.62
CA THR A 1043 44.15 15.10 -10.88
C THR A 1043 44.04 14.82 -9.38
N ALA A 1044 45.17 14.72 -8.70
CA ALA A 1044 45.27 14.64 -7.24
C ALA A 1044 45.16 16.06 -6.66
N ASN A 1045 43.98 16.41 -6.15
CA ASN A 1045 43.69 17.72 -5.54
C ASN A 1045 43.77 17.65 -4.01
N GLN A 1046 43.79 18.80 -3.34
CA GLN A 1046 43.58 18.93 -1.90
C GLN A 1046 42.21 18.36 -1.49
N ALA A 1047 42.21 17.27 -0.72
CA ALA A 1047 41.02 16.81 -0.01
C ALA A 1047 40.57 17.81 1.06
N ALA A 1048 39.27 18.01 1.25
CA ALA A 1048 38.72 19.03 2.13
C ALA A 1048 37.55 18.49 2.97
N GLY A 1049 37.29 19.12 4.11
CA GLY A 1049 36.19 18.75 4.99
C GLY A 1049 35.86 19.88 5.97
N GLY A 1050 35.18 19.52 7.05
CA GLY A 1050 34.74 20.49 8.06
C GLY A 1050 34.55 19.88 9.44
N PHE A 1051 33.84 20.61 10.29
CA PHE A 1051 33.33 20.10 11.55
C PHE A 1051 32.01 20.79 11.90
N SER A 1052 31.15 20.08 12.63
CA SER A 1052 29.89 20.62 13.15
C SER A 1052 29.81 20.45 14.66
N LEU A 1053 28.97 21.25 15.31
CA LEU A 1053 28.75 21.19 16.76
C LEU A 1053 27.30 20.87 17.09
N VAL A 1054 27.08 19.78 17.81
CA VAL A 1054 25.80 19.40 18.42
C VAL A 1054 25.85 19.72 19.92
N LYS A 1055 24.83 20.39 20.46
CA LYS A 1055 24.73 20.58 21.92
C LYS A 1055 24.05 19.38 22.58
N ARG A 1056 24.56 18.98 23.74
CA ARG A 1056 23.85 18.13 24.70
C ARG A 1056 23.81 18.78 26.07
N VAL A 1057 22.72 18.59 26.81
CA VAL A 1057 22.57 18.96 28.21
C VAL A 1057 22.21 17.70 29.00
N THR A 1058 22.82 17.53 30.18
CA THR A 1058 22.68 16.35 31.06
C THR A 1058 22.64 16.78 32.52
N GLY A 1059 22.43 15.85 33.46
CA GLY A 1059 22.43 16.13 34.90
C GLY A 1059 21.05 16.40 35.49
N GLU A 1060 21.00 16.50 36.82
CA GLU A 1060 19.76 16.53 37.63
C GLU A 1060 18.87 17.75 37.32
N ALA A 1061 19.47 18.90 37.01
CA ALA A 1061 18.74 20.14 36.67
C ALA A 1061 18.56 20.35 35.15
N SER A 1062 18.87 19.35 34.30
CA SER A 1062 18.80 19.48 32.83
C SER A 1062 17.41 19.87 32.32
N ALA A 1063 16.34 19.38 32.94
CA ALA A 1063 14.96 19.71 32.59
C ALA A 1063 14.58 21.19 32.84
N ALA A 1064 15.40 21.94 33.58
CA ALA A 1064 15.24 23.38 33.78
C ALA A 1064 15.87 24.25 32.66
N VAL A 1065 16.51 23.62 31.65
CA VAL A 1065 17.21 24.29 30.55
C VAL A 1065 16.33 24.27 29.29
N PRO A 1066 15.79 25.40 28.83
CA PRO A 1066 15.00 25.45 27.58
C PRO A 1066 15.83 25.02 26.37
N ALA A 1067 15.23 24.28 25.42
CA ALA A 1067 15.90 23.88 24.18
C ALA A 1067 16.47 25.06 23.39
N THR A 1068 15.81 26.23 23.42
CA THR A 1068 16.27 27.46 22.77
C THR A 1068 17.52 28.09 23.39
N THR A 1069 18.02 27.58 24.53
CA THR A 1069 19.19 28.11 25.25
C THR A 1069 20.45 28.04 24.39
N GLU A 1070 21.11 29.19 24.21
CA GLU A 1070 22.34 29.33 23.42
C GLU A 1070 23.60 29.13 24.28
N PHE A 1071 24.61 28.49 23.69
CA PHE A 1071 25.96 28.30 24.25
C PHE A 1071 27.00 28.70 23.19
N VAL A 1072 28.07 29.40 23.59
CA VAL A 1072 29.05 29.99 22.66
C VAL A 1072 30.37 29.23 22.69
N VAL A 1073 30.74 28.66 21.55
CA VAL A 1073 31.98 27.89 21.33
C VAL A 1073 32.94 28.67 20.45
N ALA A 1074 34.09 29.06 20.98
CA ALA A 1074 35.20 29.54 20.19
C ALA A 1074 35.92 28.37 19.51
N TYR A 1075 36.30 28.56 18.24
CA TYR A 1075 37.14 27.63 17.47
C TYR A 1075 38.42 28.33 16.99
N ALA A 1076 39.53 27.60 16.88
CA ALA A 1076 40.77 28.11 16.29
C ALA A 1076 41.67 27.03 15.65
N TYR A 1077 42.11 27.27 14.43
CA TYR A 1077 43.01 26.39 13.65
C TYR A 1077 44.15 27.20 13.02
N ASP A 1078 45.27 26.55 12.71
CA ASP A 1078 46.41 27.19 12.06
C ASP A 1078 46.36 26.99 10.54
N SER A 1079 46.38 28.10 9.78
CA SER A 1079 46.44 28.11 8.31
C SER A 1079 47.81 28.59 7.81
N PRO A 1080 48.15 28.41 6.53
CA PRO A 1080 49.36 28.99 5.93
C PRO A 1080 49.45 30.52 6.02
N ALA A 1081 48.32 31.22 6.21
CA ALA A 1081 48.26 32.67 6.41
C ALA A 1081 48.39 33.10 7.90
N GLY A 1082 48.36 32.14 8.83
CA GLY A 1082 48.34 32.35 10.28
C GLY A 1082 47.15 31.66 10.96
N THR A 1083 47.06 31.79 12.29
CA THR A 1083 45.95 31.25 13.08
C THR A 1083 44.63 31.94 12.72
N VAL A 1084 43.62 31.15 12.34
CA VAL A 1084 42.24 31.59 12.13
C VAL A 1084 41.44 31.25 13.38
N SER A 1085 40.51 32.12 13.77
CA SER A 1085 39.66 31.93 14.94
C SER A 1085 38.28 32.56 14.75
N GLY A 1086 37.24 31.91 15.26
CA GLY A 1086 35.87 32.43 15.26
C GLY A 1086 35.04 31.84 16.40
N THR A 1087 33.72 32.03 16.33
CA THR A 1087 32.75 31.56 17.33
C THR A 1087 31.51 30.98 16.67
N LEU A 1088 31.00 29.88 17.23
CA LEU A 1088 29.76 29.23 16.84
C LEU A 1088 28.79 29.28 18.03
N THR A 1089 27.50 29.42 17.74
CA THR A 1089 26.43 29.45 18.76
C THR A 1089 25.53 28.26 18.54
N VAL A 1090 25.47 27.35 19.52
CA VAL A 1090 24.65 26.13 19.48
C VAL A 1090 23.51 26.19 20.49
N ARG A 1091 22.39 25.54 20.17
CA ARG A 1091 21.19 25.48 21.01
C ARG A 1091 21.03 24.13 21.69
N ALA A 1092 20.40 24.08 22.85
CA ALA A 1092 20.10 22.85 23.59
C ALA A 1092 18.96 21.98 22.98
N ASP A 1093 18.56 22.25 21.74
CA ASP A 1093 17.62 21.43 20.95
C ASP A 1093 18.30 20.18 20.33
N GLY A 1094 19.62 20.17 20.23
CA GLY A 1094 20.40 19.06 19.65
C GLY A 1094 20.60 19.16 18.14
N VAL A 1095 20.22 20.28 17.51
CA VAL A 1095 20.46 20.52 16.08
C VAL A 1095 21.97 20.78 15.85
N PRO A 1096 22.60 20.15 14.84
CA PRO A 1096 23.98 20.47 14.46
C PRO A 1096 24.10 21.92 13.96
N VAL A 1097 25.21 22.58 14.31
CA VAL A 1097 25.59 23.88 13.74
C VAL A 1097 26.95 23.74 13.05
N GLU A 1098 26.99 24.04 11.76
CA GLU A 1098 28.20 23.94 10.96
C GLU A 1098 29.26 24.96 11.33
N GLY A 1099 30.50 24.47 11.45
CA GLY A 1099 31.69 25.29 11.48
C GLY A 1099 32.20 25.64 10.08
N PRO A 1100 33.42 26.20 9.98
CA PRO A 1100 34.12 26.30 8.71
C PRO A 1100 34.23 24.94 8.00
N GLN A 1101 33.67 24.88 6.80
CA GLN A 1101 33.92 23.84 5.80
C GLN A 1101 35.12 24.26 4.93
N GLU A 1102 35.44 23.49 3.88
CA GLU A 1102 36.62 23.70 3.03
C GLU A 1102 37.96 23.79 3.79
N LEU A 1103 38.04 23.13 4.95
CA LEU A 1103 39.27 22.97 5.70
C LEU A 1103 40.08 21.81 5.11
N PRO A 1104 41.36 22.00 4.76
CA PRO A 1104 42.22 20.91 4.28
C PRO A 1104 42.22 19.72 5.25
N VAL A 1105 42.06 18.50 4.71
CA VAL A 1105 42.10 17.26 5.52
C VAL A 1105 43.38 17.22 6.37
N GLY A 1106 43.22 16.90 7.66
CA GLY A 1106 44.27 17.00 8.66
C GLY A 1106 44.35 18.35 9.40
N THR A 1107 43.48 19.32 9.09
CA THR A 1107 43.38 20.58 9.85
C THR A 1107 42.96 20.31 11.29
N VAL A 1108 43.75 20.77 12.27
CA VAL A 1108 43.46 20.61 13.70
C VAL A 1108 42.76 21.85 14.25
N VAL A 1109 41.49 21.69 14.60
CA VAL A 1109 40.63 22.72 15.19
C VAL A 1109 40.60 22.58 16.71
N ARG A 1110 41.09 23.60 17.43
CA ARG A 1110 40.89 23.73 18.88
C ARG A 1110 39.50 24.27 19.16
N LEU A 1111 38.81 23.70 20.13
CA LEU A 1111 37.46 24.09 20.54
C LEU A 1111 37.44 24.50 22.01
N THR A 1112 36.66 25.52 22.36
CA THR A 1112 36.52 25.99 23.75
C THR A 1112 35.16 26.66 23.93
N GLU A 1113 34.32 26.16 24.84
CA GLU A 1113 33.13 26.89 25.28
C GLU A 1113 33.58 28.09 26.13
N THR A 1114 33.03 29.27 25.85
CA THR A 1114 33.53 30.55 26.38
C THR A 1114 32.57 31.25 27.34
N GLU A 1115 31.26 31.10 27.14
CA GLU A 1115 30.22 31.71 27.98
C GLU A 1115 29.12 30.69 28.29
N LEU A 1116 28.73 30.63 29.56
CA LEU A 1116 27.68 29.76 30.09
C LEU A 1116 26.42 30.59 30.41
N PRO A 1117 25.21 30.13 30.06
CA PRO A 1117 23.98 30.86 30.32
C PRO A 1117 23.58 30.81 31.80
N GLU A 1118 23.25 31.96 32.40
CA GLU A 1118 22.69 32.03 33.76
C GLU A 1118 21.23 31.54 33.76
N ILE A 1119 20.98 30.35 34.33
CA ILE A 1119 19.64 29.77 34.46
C ILE A 1119 19.30 29.55 35.94
N GLY A 1120 18.17 30.08 36.37
CA GLY A 1120 17.76 30.06 37.78
C GLY A 1120 17.51 28.64 38.30
N GLY A 1121 18.34 28.18 39.23
CA GLY A 1121 18.28 26.84 39.83
C GLY A 1121 19.34 25.87 39.31
N VAL A 1122 20.02 26.19 38.21
CA VAL A 1122 21.10 25.40 37.62
C VAL A 1122 22.47 25.86 38.18
N ASP A 1123 23.34 24.90 38.47
CA ASP A 1123 24.79 25.09 38.57
C ASP A 1123 25.48 24.26 37.47
N TRP A 1124 26.46 24.84 36.78
CA TRP A 1124 27.06 24.23 35.58
C TRP A 1124 28.36 23.49 35.90
N GLY A 1125 28.37 22.19 35.61
CA GLY A 1125 29.60 21.39 35.56
C GLY A 1125 30.48 21.77 34.37
N ALA A 1126 31.74 21.31 34.40
CA ALA A 1126 32.69 21.57 33.32
C ALA A 1126 32.20 20.95 31.99
N PRO A 1127 32.29 21.66 30.85
CA PRO A 1127 31.92 21.15 29.54
C PRO A 1127 32.85 20.02 29.07
N ALA A 1128 32.31 19.13 28.24
CA ALA A 1128 33.05 18.08 27.55
C ALA A 1128 32.69 18.08 26.06
N PHE A 1129 33.71 18.18 25.21
CA PHE A 1129 33.59 17.91 23.77
C PHE A 1129 33.87 16.44 23.51
N THR A 1130 33.05 15.79 22.68
CA THR A 1130 33.25 14.39 22.26
C THR A 1130 33.02 14.20 20.77
N VAL A 1131 33.89 13.42 20.12
CA VAL A 1131 33.65 12.81 18.80
C VAL A 1131 33.48 11.31 19.04
N ASP A 1132 32.43 10.70 18.49
CA ASP A 1132 32.07 9.28 18.69
C ASP A 1132 32.06 8.84 20.16
N GLY A 1133 31.55 9.72 21.04
CA GLY A 1133 31.53 9.53 22.49
C GLY A 1133 32.90 9.62 23.19
N THR A 1134 34.00 9.74 22.46
CA THR A 1134 35.36 9.88 22.98
C THR A 1134 35.68 11.34 23.26
N ALA A 1135 36.16 11.64 24.47
CA ALA A 1135 36.46 13.01 24.90
C ALA A 1135 37.67 13.61 24.15
N VAL A 1136 37.51 14.83 23.63
CA VAL A 1136 38.51 15.57 22.84
C VAL A 1136 38.71 17.00 23.35
N THR A 1137 39.85 17.59 23.00
CA THR A 1137 40.13 19.04 23.16
C THR A 1137 40.47 19.74 21.85
N GLU A 1138 40.82 18.96 20.83
CA GLU A 1138 41.13 19.38 19.47
C GLU A 1138 40.51 18.34 18.53
N VAL A 1139 40.05 18.78 17.35
CA VAL A 1139 39.36 17.95 16.35
C VAL A 1139 40.14 18.03 15.06
N THR A 1140 40.55 16.88 14.52
CA THR A 1140 41.21 16.79 13.22
C THR A 1140 40.16 16.59 12.15
N VAL A 1141 40.08 17.50 11.18
CA VAL A 1141 39.18 17.41 10.02
C VAL A 1141 39.55 16.19 9.16
N GLY A 1142 38.57 15.32 8.93
CA GLY A 1142 38.64 14.21 7.97
C GLY A 1142 38.15 14.62 6.59
N ASP A 1143 38.04 13.66 5.67
CA ASP A 1143 37.49 13.86 4.33
C ASP A 1143 35.95 13.90 4.40
N GLY A 1144 35.43 15.03 4.87
CA GLY A 1144 34.04 15.21 5.29
C GLY A 1144 33.90 15.99 6.61
N THR A 1145 32.66 16.09 7.13
CA THR A 1145 32.34 16.93 8.29
C THR A 1145 32.36 16.14 9.59
N VAL A 1146 33.30 16.46 10.49
CA VAL A 1146 33.42 15.79 11.80
C VAL A 1146 32.39 16.34 12.78
N VAL A 1147 31.42 15.51 13.20
CA VAL A 1147 30.39 15.90 14.17
C VAL A 1147 30.94 15.87 15.60
N VAL A 1148 30.87 17.01 16.30
CA VAL A 1148 31.40 17.19 17.66
C VAL A 1148 30.26 17.48 18.63
N THR A 1149 30.06 16.62 19.63
CA THR A 1149 29.05 16.86 20.68
C THR A 1149 29.65 17.66 21.84
N LEU A 1150 29.10 18.84 22.13
CA LEU A 1150 29.38 19.62 23.34
C LEU A 1150 28.36 19.29 24.44
N THR A 1151 28.78 18.53 25.45
CA THR A 1151 27.95 18.15 26.61
C THR A 1151 28.22 19.07 27.81
N ASN A 1152 27.14 19.61 28.42
CA ASN A 1152 27.20 20.35 29.68
C ASN A 1152 26.27 19.72 30.72
N THR A 1153 26.76 19.57 31.95
CA THR A 1153 26.01 18.97 33.05
C THR A 1153 25.40 20.05 33.94
N ALA A 1154 24.08 20.08 34.05
CA ALA A 1154 23.29 20.95 34.94
C ALA A 1154 23.01 20.23 36.27
N GLY A 1155 23.55 20.73 37.38
CA GLY A 1155 23.24 20.30 38.75
C GLY A 1155 22.31 21.27 39.48
N GLU A 1156 21.73 20.85 40.62
CA GLU A 1156 20.85 21.71 41.42
C GLU A 1156 21.62 22.71 42.31
N GLN A 1157 21.14 23.96 42.34
CA GLN A 1157 21.59 25.01 43.28
C GLN A 1157 21.13 24.70 44.73
N GLY A 1158 21.97 24.02 45.51
CA GLY A 1158 21.68 23.65 46.89
C GLY A 1158 21.40 24.85 47.83
N LEU A 1159 20.27 24.81 48.52
CA LEU A 1159 19.82 25.89 49.44
C LEU A 1159 20.82 26.14 50.59
N ALA A 1160 21.32 27.38 50.69
CA ALA A 1160 22.32 27.78 51.66
C ALA A 1160 21.80 27.79 53.12
N VAL A 1161 22.17 26.78 53.90
CA VAL A 1161 21.81 26.65 55.33
C VAL A 1161 22.67 27.56 56.21
N THR A 1162 22.05 28.55 56.86
CA THR A 1162 22.71 29.47 57.82
C THR A 1162 22.44 29.08 59.27
N GLY A 1163 23.44 28.60 60.04
CA GLY A 1163 23.20 28.20 61.45
C GLY A 1163 24.39 27.75 62.32
N SER A 1164 25.21 28.69 62.79
CA SER A 1164 25.97 28.72 64.08
C SER A 1164 26.70 27.47 64.65
N ASP A 1165 28.03 27.63 64.78
CA ASP A 1165 28.92 27.27 65.92
C ASP A 1165 28.99 25.85 66.53
N ALA A 1166 30.11 25.17 66.25
CA ALA A 1166 30.88 24.40 67.25
C ALA A 1166 32.39 24.39 66.89
N VAL A 1167 33.29 24.38 67.87
CA VAL A 1167 34.74 24.67 67.68
C VAL A 1167 35.66 23.61 68.30
N LEU A 1168 36.67 23.18 67.52
CA LEU A 1168 37.91 22.42 67.87
C LEU A 1168 37.85 21.24 68.87
N VAL A 1169 38.11 20.01 68.37
CA VAL A 1169 38.89 18.97 69.08
C VAL A 1169 39.85 18.28 68.09
N THR A 1170 40.98 17.77 68.60
CA THR A 1170 42.22 17.34 67.92
C THR A 1170 42.19 16.04 67.11
N THR A 1171 43.08 15.99 66.11
CA THR A 1171 43.72 14.80 65.54
C THR A 1171 44.23 13.77 66.57
N LEU A 1172 44.17 12.45 66.27
CA LEU A 1172 45.35 11.57 66.00
C LEU A 1172 44.94 10.08 65.78
N ALA A 1173 45.90 9.28 65.28
CA ALA A 1173 46.09 7.83 65.50
C ALA A 1173 45.29 6.81 64.64
N LEU A 1174 45.90 5.71 64.11
CA LEU A 1174 47.33 5.37 63.88
C LEU A 1174 47.47 4.06 63.04
N LEU A 1175 48.73 3.72 62.70
CA LEU A 1175 49.26 2.43 62.18
C LEU A 1175 49.08 2.19 60.66
N PHE A 1176 50.09 1.72 59.90
CA PHE A 1176 51.46 1.26 60.23
C PHE A 1176 52.55 1.93 59.36
N LEU A 1177 53.79 1.92 59.88
CA LEU A 1177 55.01 2.37 59.19
C LEU A 1177 55.70 1.20 58.47
N GLY A 1178 56.33 1.44 57.31
CA GLY A 1178 57.12 0.45 56.57
C GLY A 1178 58.15 1.06 55.62
N THR A 1179 59.40 1.20 56.06
CA THR A 1179 60.52 1.71 55.25
C THR A 1179 61.15 0.62 54.37
N GLY A 1180 61.60 0.95 53.15
CA GLY A 1180 62.50 0.06 52.41
C GLY A 1180 62.91 0.53 51.02
N ALA A 1181 64.07 1.18 50.88
CA ALA A 1181 64.73 1.38 49.60
C ALA A 1181 65.83 0.33 49.39
N ALA A 1182 65.80 -0.39 48.27
CA ALA A 1182 66.89 -1.27 47.84
C ALA A 1182 66.92 -1.42 46.31
N LEU A 1183 68.13 -1.45 45.75
CA LEU A 1183 68.35 -1.88 44.37
C LEU A 1183 68.12 -3.40 44.26
N VAL A 1184 67.69 -3.87 43.09
CA VAL A 1184 68.55 -4.63 42.17
C VAL A 1184 67.79 -4.96 40.89
N ALA A 1185 68.37 -4.61 39.74
CA ALA A 1185 67.97 -5.19 38.46
C ALA A 1185 68.77 -6.47 38.22
N ILE A 1186 68.09 -7.60 37.96
CA ILE A 1186 68.71 -8.76 37.30
C ILE A 1186 68.18 -8.83 35.87
N ARG A 1187 69.12 -9.00 34.94
CA ARG A 1187 68.97 -8.71 33.52
C ARG A 1187 69.16 -9.99 32.70
N ALA A 1188 68.37 -10.10 31.64
CA ALA A 1188 68.62 -10.86 30.41
C ALA A 1188 68.20 -12.35 30.28
N ARG A 1189 67.59 -12.59 29.10
CA ARG A 1189 67.57 -13.80 28.23
C ARG A 1189 66.42 -14.83 28.32
N ARG A 1190 65.62 -14.81 27.23
CA ARG A 1190 65.06 -15.96 26.47
C ARG A 1190 64.19 -16.96 27.28
N GLY A 1191 62.85 -16.94 27.20
CA GLY A 1191 62.03 -17.03 25.99
C GLY A 1191 61.31 -18.41 25.95
N ARG A 1192 60.17 -18.53 25.23
CA ARG A 1192 59.18 -19.63 25.28
C ARG A 1192 58.34 -19.63 26.58
N THR A 1193 57.06 -20.05 26.60
CA THR A 1193 56.19 -20.67 25.56
C THR A 1193 54.71 -20.39 25.86
N ALA A 1194 53.84 -20.61 24.87
CA ALA A 1194 52.43 -20.20 24.81
C ALA A 1194 52.30 -18.69 24.65
#